data_AF-A0A455SGB8-F1
#
_entry.id   AF-A0A455SGB8-F1
#
_cell.length_a   1.000
_cell.length_b   1.000
_cell.length_c   1.000
_cell.angle_alpha   90.00
_cell.angle_beta   90.00
_cell.angle_gamma   90.00
#
_symmetry.space_group_name_H-M   'P 1'
#
loop_
_entity.id
_entity.type
_entity.pdbx_description
1 polymer ?
#
loop_
_entity_poly.entity_id
_entity_poly.type
_entity_poly.pdbx_seq_one_letter_code
_entity_poly.pdbx_strand_id
1 'polypeptide(L)'
;MMLEPQQNEAVLALLVIPPSRLKKEQVALEAAMQSLVLDKKHPLSLELAGTAERRSFILRATTRTALDHAEAVLRSQYPQMEVRPLYPHEDPFVLEPYEAVTAVELVTGGQTYMPLRTWQQEQERQEDLDPLQGLLAALSRLPEHTRVISQLALVPAPPAWSRRDARKAIESPLDKERRAMQIEMAEMRLNREAVISTPIIIALGLLLLLFLAMRPLIPGWTWDMLTDLLLGRVPQLSSEQVLQLILLIGGIFCAILLFWGVGAFIQSKLKERRAYDTRMVAQRVSRMAYKARLRLYVIGPKQASYLDDGGLLKRLQERWKETRERKDMLLRLIAAYRQFDRANGAYFQPKRIRRPGRLFQRWHRDVARSQHLLTVDALATLWHLPQADALPELSLVEHRRARTMLLPPDLARQVAHLRPVGYSEHGGYRLPFGLDSTFFTQHTLIAGKSGEGKSTFMEHIAHDAMKLGGLMVIDPHGDLCEHILHIVPEYRAEDVVFIDLSDPDAAVGLNPLDVTLGRGRDKAISDLLKTLAHIWATSWGPRMENAFEMSLRTLFEANRVLVARDPLEGPRQQYTLLDVLPILTNENFCHAILQQIDDDYLHRWWREYYEPLTLMQQREVINPVITKVAKFESVIARRIIGQPVSTINFTQMIEERKIILFKLAKGVVGADVAALLGASMLGLFQITLEEQGIKQEIERVRYPIILDEFQTLAGVDYGALAELRKYGATFFLATQSLEYLQNLDPLLLPTVLANVKQLVIFNLSAQDAETMYRELGVERDDILNLDMHTCYVRLSALQKRQPTFSLKVTPLDIRNVEQAESIRTRSRVRYASSVGLVDEMLREAMVRGIRMAPVQPEKKKKKARQPSEPARQPEAVESPVILLPPATEPVTEPVAEDMEPQEEAAVEKKRKRRKRGKGGKKKAEALVAAGEEEESPSEEGA
;
A
#
# COMPACT_ATOMS: atom_id res chain seq x y z
N MET A 1 -3.17 -37.97 -15.10
CA MET A 1 -2.36 -37.32 -16.16
C MET A 1 -2.81 -35.86 -16.19
N MET A 2 -2.19 -35.02 -15.36
CA MET A 2 -2.52 -33.59 -15.27
C MET A 2 -1.92 -32.92 -16.51
N LEU A 3 -2.77 -32.28 -17.31
CA LEU A 3 -2.36 -31.53 -18.49
C LEU A 3 -1.60 -30.28 -18.03
N GLU A 4 -0.32 -30.18 -18.40
CA GLU A 4 0.40 -28.92 -18.46
C GLU A 4 -0.43 -27.91 -19.28
N PRO A 5 -0.56 -26.65 -18.86
CA PRO A 5 -1.30 -25.66 -19.63
C PRO A 5 -0.58 -25.43 -20.96
N GLN A 6 -1.33 -25.51 -22.07
CA GLN A 6 -0.86 -25.22 -23.42
C GLN A 6 -0.28 -23.80 -23.51
N GLN A 7 1.00 -23.64 -23.22
CA GLN A 7 1.78 -22.43 -23.43
C GLN A 7 2.14 -22.30 -24.91
N ASN A 8 1.21 -21.88 -25.78
CA ASN A 8 1.56 -21.20 -27.05
C ASN A 8 0.40 -20.62 -27.88
N GLU A 9 -0.80 -20.42 -27.35
CA GLU A 9 -1.75 -19.54 -28.06
C GLU A 9 -1.33 -18.08 -27.83
N ALA A 10 -0.95 -17.40 -28.92
CA ALA A 10 -0.57 -16.00 -28.86
C ALA A 10 -1.76 -15.16 -28.38
N VAL A 11 -1.65 -14.62 -27.16
CA VAL A 11 -2.67 -13.74 -26.57
C VAL A 11 -2.74 -12.44 -27.37
N LEU A 12 -3.90 -12.17 -27.97
CA LEU A 12 -4.18 -11.00 -28.81
C LEU A 12 -5.16 -10.00 -28.16
N ALA A 13 -5.50 -10.21 -26.89
CA ALA A 13 -6.37 -9.33 -26.11
C ALA A 13 -5.80 -9.14 -24.69
N LEU A 14 -5.92 -7.93 -24.17
CA LEU A 14 -5.49 -7.54 -22.83
C LEU A 14 -6.67 -6.94 -22.08
N LEU A 15 -6.89 -7.41 -20.85
CA LEU A 15 -7.76 -6.75 -19.89
C LEU A 15 -6.99 -5.59 -19.26
N VAL A 16 -7.58 -4.40 -19.32
CA VAL A 16 -7.01 -3.16 -18.78
C VAL A 16 -7.74 -2.82 -17.48
N ILE A 17 -6.99 -2.76 -16.38
CA ILE A 17 -7.52 -2.47 -15.04
C ILE A 17 -7.12 -1.04 -14.66
N PRO A 18 -8.10 -0.14 -14.43
CA PRO A 18 -7.82 1.23 -14.02
C PRO A 18 -7.10 1.30 -12.66
N PRO A 19 -6.16 2.24 -12.48
CA PRO A 19 -5.56 2.51 -11.18
C PRO A 19 -6.53 3.26 -10.24
N SER A 20 -6.35 3.12 -8.92
CA SER A 20 -7.15 3.82 -7.89
C SER A 20 -7.00 5.34 -7.89
N ARG A 21 -5.98 5.90 -8.54
CA ARG A 21 -5.77 7.35 -8.62
C ARG A 21 -5.37 7.79 -10.02
N LEU A 22 -6.23 8.57 -10.66
CA LEU A 22 -6.03 9.15 -12.00
C LEU A 22 -6.08 10.68 -11.89
N LYS A 23 -4.95 11.36 -12.12
CA LYS A 23 -4.97 12.81 -12.31
C LYS A 23 -5.50 13.14 -13.71
N LYS A 24 -6.39 14.13 -13.76
CA LYS A 24 -7.12 14.56 -14.95
C LYS A 24 -6.18 15.26 -15.94
N GLU A 25 -5.51 14.50 -16.79
CA GLU A 25 -4.70 15.05 -17.89
C GLU A 25 -5.24 14.59 -19.24
N GLN A 26 -6.36 15.19 -19.68
CA GLN A 26 -6.98 14.89 -20.98
C GLN A 26 -5.99 15.08 -22.16
N VAL A 27 -5.10 16.07 -22.06
CA VAL A 27 -4.05 16.33 -23.06
C VAL A 27 -3.11 15.12 -23.21
N ALA A 28 -2.80 14.47 -22.09
CA ALA A 28 -1.96 13.28 -22.03
C ALA A 28 -2.65 12.08 -22.71
N LEU A 29 -3.95 11.91 -22.46
CA LEU A 29 -4.77 10.89 -23.13
C LEU A 29 -4.89 11.14 -24.65
N GLU A 30 -5.16 12.37 -25.08
CA GLU A 30 -5.20 12.71 -26.50
C GLU A 30 -3.84 12.43 -27.17
N ALA A 31 -2.73 12.72 -26.51
CA ALA A 31 -1.39 12.41 -27.01
C ALA A 31 -1.18 10.88 -27.17
N ALA A 32 -1.62 10.06 -26.21
CA ALA A 32 -1.59 8.60 -26.36
C ALA A 32 -2.47 8.13 -27.52
N MET A 33 -3.68 8.68 -27.64
CA MET A 33 -4.61 8.31 -28.70
C MET A 33 -4.07 8.64 -30.10
N GLN A 34 -3.18 9.64 -30.26
CA GLN A 34 -2.54 9.96 -31.55
C GLN A 34 -1.63 8.85 -32.07
N SER A 35 -0.93 8.14 -31.19
CA SER A 35 0.05 7.11 -31.55
C SER A 35 -0.43 5.68 -31.30
N LEU A 36 -1.66 5.50 -30.81
CA LEU A 36 -2.20 4.22 -30.35
C LEU A 36 -2.15 3.09 -31.41
N VAL A 37 -2.43 3.38 -32.69
CA VAL A 37 -2.45 2.37 -33.76
C VAL A 37 -1.23 2.53 -34.66
N LEU A 38 -0.45 1.45 -34.82
CA LEU A 38 0.79 1.42 -35.61
C LEU A 38 0.58 1.86 -37.07
N ASP A 39 -0.26 1.14 -37.81
CA ASP A 39 -0.51 1.41 -39.23
C ASP A 39 -1.86 0.81 -39.70
N LYS A 40 -2.10 0.83 -41.01
CA LYS A 40 -3.33 0.26 -41.59
C LYS A 40 -3.37 -1.26 -41.67
N LYS A 41 -2.23 -1.94 -41.56
CA LYS A 41 -2.09 -3.40 -41.58
C LYS A 41 -2.28 -4.00 -40.19
N HIS A 42 -2.15 -3.19 -39.15
CA HIS A 42 -2.31 -3.57 -37.77
C HIS A 42 -3.52 -2.89 -37.10
N PRO A 43 -4.77 -3.24 -37.47
CA PRO A 43 -5.96 -2.73 -36.78
C PRO A 43 -5.95 -3.08 -35.30
N LEU A 44 -6.47 -2.14 -34.51
CA LEU A 44 -6.65 -2.22 -33.06
C LEU A 44 -8.14 -2.04 -32.72
N SER A 45 -8.59 -2.60 -31.61
CA SER A 45 -9.93 -2.48 -31.09
C SER A 45 -9.89 -2.10 -29.62
N LEU A 46 -10.63 -1.05 -29.26
CA LEU A 46 -10.89 -0.65 -27.88
C LEU A 46 -12.29 -1.13 -27.50
N GLU A 47 -12.39 -1.93 -26.44
CA GLU A 47 -13.60 -2.64 -26.06
C GLU A 47 -14.04 -2.26 -24.64
N LEU A 48 -15.33 -2.05 -24.46
CA LEU A 48 -16.01 -2.00 -23.16
C LEU A 48 -16.92 -3.22 -23.08
N ALA A 49 -16.63 -4.13 -22.15
CA ALA A 49 -17.42 -5.34 -21.94
C ALA A 49 -18.14 -5.32 -20.59
N GLY A 50 -19.37 -5.81 -20.56
CA GLY A 50 -20.16 -5.98 -19.36
C GLY A 50 -20.75 -7.39 -19.28
N THR A 51 -20.79 -7.93 -18.06
CA THR A 51 -21.41 -9.22 -17.70
C THR A 51 -22.30 -9.04 -16.46
N ALA A 52 -22.89 -10.09 -15.91
CA ALA A 52 -23.58 -9.97 -14.61
C ALA A 52 -22.63 -9.53 -13.49
N GLU A 53 -21.35 -9.93 -13.55
CA GLU A 53 -20.40 -9.84 -12.42
C GLU A 53 -19.29 -8.80 -12.60
N ARG A 54 -18.97 -8.40 -13.84
CA ARG A 54 -17.83 -7.52 -14.11
C ARG A 54 -18.03 -6.59 -15.29
N ARG A 55 -17.42 -5.41 -15.21
CA ARG A 55 -17.25 -4.42 -16.28
C ARG A 55 -15.76 -4.34 -16.58
N SER A 56 -15.41 -4.45 -17.85
CA SER A 56 -14.04 -4.69 -18.29
C SER A 56 -13.66 -3.77 -19.44
N PHE A 57 -12.48 -3.18 -19.36
CA PHE A 57 -11.84 -2.46 -20.45
C PHE A 57 -10.91 -3.42 -21.16
N ILE A 58 -11.09 -3.63 -22.46
CA ILE A 58 -10.33 -4.61 -23.21
C ILE A 58 -9.64 -3.93 -24.38
N LEU A 59 -8.35 -4.23 -24.54
CA LEU A 59 -7.54 -3.82 -25.67
C LEU A 59 -7.30 -5.06 -26.54
N ARG A 60 -7.72 -5.02 -27.81
CA ARG A 60 -7.57 -6.15 -28.74
C ARG A 60 -6.84 -5.74 -30.00
N ALA A 61 -5.91 -6.58 -30.44
CA ALA A 61 -5.14 -6.34 -31.66
C ALA A 61 -5.22 -7.52 -32.63
N THR A 62 -4.75 -7.30 -33.85
CA THR A 62 -4.61 -8.36 -34.87
C THR A 62 -3.25 -9.06 -34.83
N THR A 63 -2.24 -8.42 -34.24
CA THR A 63 -0.89 -8.96 -34.06
C THR A 63 -0.37 -8.63 -32.68
N ARG A 64 0.58 -9.43 -32.18
CA ARG A 64 1.21 -9.21 -30.88
C ARG A 64 1.96 -7.87 -30.82
N THR A 65 2.69 -7.53 -31.88
CA THR A 65 3.41 -6.24 -31.99
C THR A 65 2.50 -5.03 -31.82
N ALA A 66 1.29 -5.07 -32.39
CA ALA A 66 0.33 -3.98 -32.27
C ALA A 66 -0.28 -3.90 -30.86
N LEU A 67 -0.45 -5.05 -30.21
CA LEU A 67 -0.92 -5.14 -28.83
C LEU A 67 0.11 -4.56 -27.85
N ASP A 68 1.37 -4.99 -27.96
CA ASP A 68 2.48 -4.53 -27.12
C ASP A 68 2.72 -3.02 -27.29
N HIS A 69 2.62 -2.51 -28.52
CA HIS A 69 2.72 -1.07 -28.82
C HIS A 69 1.59 -0.27 -28.14
N ALA A 70 0.34 -0.71 -28.31
CA ALA A 70 -0.79 -0.02 -27.70
C ALA A 70 -0.74 -0.09 -26.17
N GLU A 71 -0.29 -1.21 -25.59
CA GLU A 71 -0.02 -1.33 -24.15
C GLU A 71 1.04 -0.31 -23.71
N ALA A 72 2.18 -0.22 -24.40
CA ALA A 72 3.26 0.69 -24.06
C ALA A 72 2.81 2.16 -24.11
N VAL A 73 2.02 2.53 -25.12
CA VAL A 73 1.45 3.87 -25.25
C VAL A 73 0.50 4.19 -24.10
N LEU A 74 -0.43 3.27 -23.75
CA LEU A 74 -1.33 3.48 -22.61
C LEU A 74 -0.57 3.53 -21.29
N ARG A 75 0.41 2.65 -21.08
CA ARG A 75 1.25 2.59 -19.87
C ARG A 75 2.08 3.87 -19.68
N SER A 76 2.46 4.55 -20.76
CA SER A 76 3.18 5.83 -20.67
C SER A 76 2.35 6.95 -20.03
N GLN A 77 1.02 6.92 -20.22
CA GLN A 77 0.09 7.91 -19.64
C GLN A 77 -0.54 7.40 -18.34
N TYR A 78 -0.65 6.08 -18.19
CA TYR A 78 -1.19 5.41 -17.02
C TYR A 78 -0.16 4.40 -16.45
N PRO A 79 0.91 4.85 -15.78
CA PRO A 79 1.97 3.96 -15.30
C PRO A 79 1.49 2.90 -14.31
N GLN A 80 0.48 3.26 -13.51
CA GLN A 80 -0.09 2.40 -12.48
C GLN A 80 -1.19 1.45 -13.00
N MET A 81 -1.55 1.55 -14.27
CA MET A 81 -2.51 0.66 -14.92
C MET A 81 -1.99 -0.77 -14.92
N GLU A 82 -2.85 -1.68 -14.48
CA GLU A 82 -2.58 -3.10 -14.57
C GLU A 82 -3.16 -3.65 -15.87
N VAL A 83 -2.43 -4.62 -16.44
CA VAL A 83 -2.80 -5.22 -17.71
C VAL A 83 -2.65 -6.72 -17.54
N ARG A 84 -3.73 -7.46 -17.79
CA ARG A 84 -3.77 -8.92 -17.70
C ARG A 84 -3.98 -9.52 -19.08
N PRO A 85 -3.20 -10.54 -19.50
CA PRO A 85 -3.50 -11.29 -20.71
C PRO A 85 -4.90 -11.92 -20.59
N LEU A 86 -5.73 -11.73 -21.61
CA LEU A 86 -7.08 -12.30 -21.64
C LEU A 86 -7.06 -13.57 -22.49
N TYR A 87 -7.20 -14.71 -21.83
CA TYR A 87 -7.22 -16.01 -22.49
C TYR A 87 -8.61 -16.30 -23.09
N PRO A 88 -8.72 -17.16 -24.12
CA PRO A 88 -9.99 -17.40 -24.82
C PRO A 88 -11.16 -17.81 -23.93
N HIS A 89 -10.91 -18.55 -22.85
CA HIS A 89 -11.94 -18.97 -21.89
C HIS A 89 -12.48 -17.82 -21.01
N GLU A 90 -11.70 -16.74 -20.85
CA GLU A 90 -12.12 -15.54 -20.10
C GLU A 90 -12.65 -14.43 -21.03
N ASP A 91 -12.43 -14.54 -22.35
CA ASP A 91 -12.69 -13.47 -23.30
C ASP A 91 -14.20 -13.36 -23.62
N PRO A 92 -14.88 -12.25 -23.26
CA PRO A 92 -16.29 -12.07 -23.55
C PRO A 92 -16.60 -12.02 -25.06
N PHE A 93 -15.59 -11.73 -25.90
CA PHE A 93 -15.72 -11.69 -27.35
C PHE A 93 -15.50 -13.07 -28.01
N VAL A 94 -15.38 -14.16 -27.24
CA VAL A 94 -15.43 -15.53 -27.77
C VAL A 94 -16.88 -16.03 -27.71
N LEU A 95 -17.39 -16.51 -28.85
CA LEU A 95 -18.78 -16.97 -28.99
C LEU A 95 -18.84 -18.49 -28.84
N GLU A 96 -19.61 -18.96 -27.86
CA GLU A 96 -19.80 -20.38 -27.60
C GLU A 96 -20.89 -21.00 -28.51
N PRO A 97 -20.87 -22.33 -28.76
CA PRO A 97 -21.84 -22.99 -29.64
C PRO A 97 -23.31 -22.81 -29.21
N TYR A 98 -23.54 -22.69 -27.90
CA TYR A 98 -24.85 -22.54 -27.27
C TYR A 98 -25.30 -21.07 -27.13
N GLU A 99 -24.56 -20.12 -27.68
CA GLU A 99 -24.89 -18.69 -27.59
C GLU A 99 -25.40 -18.12 -28.91
N ALA A 100 -26.19 -17.06 -28.81
CA ALA A 100 -26.63 -16.27 -29.92
C ALA A 100 -26.35 -14.79 -29.67
N VAL A 101 -26.02 -14.09 -30.77
CA VAL A 101 -25.57 -12.71 -30.75
C VAL A 101 -26.49 -11.82 -31.57
N THR A 102 -26.84 -10.68 -31.00
CA THR A 102 -27.48 -9.56 -31.69
C THR A 102 -26.49 -8.41 -31.76
N ALA A 103 -26.34 -7.77 -32.92
CA ALA A 103 -25.39 -6.66 -33.08
C ALA A 103 -25.92 -5.52 -33.96
N VAL A 104 -25.46 -4.31 -33.66
CA VAL A 104 -25.71 -3.07 -34.41
C VAL A 104 -24.40 -2.32 -34.59
N GLU A 105 -24.22 -1.72 -35.77
CA GLU A 105 -23.12 -0.79 -36.04
C GLU A 105 -23.65 0.64 -35.88
N LEU A 106 -22.97 1.46 -35.07
CA LEU A 106 -23.25 2.88 -34.95
C LEU A 106 -22.44 3.63 -36.02
N VAL A 107 -23.14 4.19 -37.01
CA VAL A 107 -22.53 5.02 -38.05
C VAL A 107 -22.78 6.50 -37.74
N THR A 108 -21.82 7.38 -38.03
CA THR A 108 -22.07 8.82 -37.88
C THR A 108 -23.08 9.29 -38.90
N GLY A 109 -24.21 9.80 -38.42
CA GLY A 109 -25.12 10.66 -39.17
C GLY A 109 -24.64 12.11 -39.16
N GLY A 110 -25.13 12.89 -40.13
CA GLY A 110 -24.66 14.25 -40.37
C GLY A 110 -23.49 14.32 -41.34
N GLN A 111 -22.88 15.50 -41.44
CA GLN A 111 -21.78 15.75 -42.39
C GLN A 111 -20.44 15.34 -41.76
N THR A 112 -19.57 14.67 -42.53
CA THR A 112 -18.29 14.08 -42.05
C THR A 112 -17.32 15.08 -41.41
N TYR A 113 -17.47 16.37 -41.73
CA TYR A 113 -16.65 17.48 -41.22
C TYR A 113 -17.17 18.11 -39.92
N MET A 114 -18.28 17.61 -39.36
CA MET A 114 -18.80 18.08 -38.08
C MET A 114 -18.33 17.20 -36.92
N PRO A 115 -17.96 17.77 -35.76
CA PRO A 115 -17.51 17.01 -34.61
C PRO A 115 -18.67 16.38 -33.83
N LEU A 116 -18.36 15.30 -33.08
CA LEU A 116 -19.22 14.79 -32.01
C LEU A 116 -19.11 15.72 -30.79
N ARG A 117 -19.94 15.49 -29.77
CA ARG A 117 -19.71 16.10 -28.46
C ARG A 117 -18.44 15.48 -27.84
N THR A 118 -17.55 16.32 -27.32
CA THR A 118 -16.28 15.89 -26.72
C THR A 118 -16.15 16.38 -25.30
N TRP A 119 -15.35 15.69 -24.49
CA TRP A 119 -15.16 15.96 -23.06
C TRP A 119 -14.67 17.38 -22.75
N GLN A 120 -13.83 17.96 -23.63
CA GLN A 120 -13.26 19.30 -23.45
C GLN A 120 -14.33 20.41 -23.27
N GLN A 121 -15.51 20.23 -23.88
CA GLN A 121 -16.59 21.21 -23.83
C GLN A 121 -17.47 21.08 -22.58
N GLU A 122 -17.38 19.96 -21.86
CA GLU A 122 -18.05 19.74 -20.57
C GLU A 122 -17.32 20.50 -19.44
N GLN A 123 -15.98 20.50 -19.48
CA GLN A 123 -15.14 21.27 -18.54
C GLN A 123 -15.36 22.78 -18.66
N GLU A 124 -15.54 23.29 -19.89
CA GLU A 124 -15.88 24.70 -20.14
C GLU A 124 -17.25 25.08 -19.54
N ARG A 125 -18.11 24.10 -19.22
CA ARG A 125 -19.43 24.28 -18.60
C ARG A 125 -19.44 24.06 -17.09
N GLN A 126 -18.29 23.80 -16.45
CA GLN A 126 -18.19 23.47 -15.02
C GLN A 126 -18.98 22.22 -14.58
N GLU A 127 -19.34 21.35 -15.53
CA GLU A 127 -19.97 20.06 -15.23
C GLU A 127 -18.87 18.99 -15.11
N ASP A 128 -18.59 18.53 -13.89
CA ASP A 128 -17.51 17.57 -13.60
C ASP A 128 -17.92 16.10 -13.85
N LEU A 129 -18.78 15.87 -14.85
CA LEU A 129 -19.34 14.56 -15.17
C LEU A 129 -18.47 13.81 -16.18
N ASP A 130 -18.06 12.59 -15.83
CA ASP A 130 -17.33 11.70 -16.73
C ASP A 130 -18.30 11.11 -17.77
N PRO A 131 -18.12 11.38 -19.08
CA PRO A 131 -19.05 10.91 -20.11
C PRO A 131 -19.09 9.37 -20.24
N LEU A 132 -18.11 8.63 -19.71
CA LEU A 132 -18.12 7.18 -19.71
C LEU A 132 -19.07 6.59 -18.65
N GLN A 133 -19.43 7.35 -17.60
CA GLN A 133 -20.36 6.89 -16.57
C GLN A 133 -21.71 6.47 -17.16
N GLY A 134 -22.25 7.23 -18.12
CA GLY A 134 -23.50 6.89 -18.80
C GLY A 134 -23.43 5.58 -19.58
N LEU A 135 -22.28 5.27 -20.20
CA LEU A 135 -22.06 3.99 -20.89
C LEU A 135 -21.92 2.83 -19.91
N LEU A 136 -21.16 3.00 -18.83
CA LEU A 136 -20.99 1.96 -17.80
C LEU A 136 -22.30 1.70 -17.05
N ALA A 137 -23.10 2.73 -16.78
CA ALA A 137 -24.43 2.60 -16.21
C ALA A 137 -25.39 1.83 -17.13
N ALA A 138 -25.31 2.04 -18.44
CA ALA A 138 -26.10 1.26 -19.41
C ALA A 138 -25.66 -0.21 -19.48
N LEU A 139 -24.42 -0.51 -19.09
CA LEU A 139 -23.96 -1.86 -18.89
C LEU A 139 -24.38 -2.43 -17.53
N SER A 140 -24.93 -1.67 -16.57
CA SER A 140 -25.32 -2.18 -15.25
C SER A 140 -26.53 -3.15 -15.31
N ARG A 141 -26.65 -4.05 -14.33
CA ARG A 141 -27.78 -5.00 -14.17
C ARG A 141 -28.02 -5.89 -15.41
N LEU A 142 -26.97 -6.56 -15.88
CA LEU A 142 -27.10 -7.57 -16.94
C LEU A 142 -27.54 -8.91 -16.34
N PRO A 143 -28.44 -9.67 -17.00
CA PRO A 143 -28.79 -11.01 -16.58
C PRO A 143 -27.59 -11.96 -16.59
N GLU A 144 -27.69 -13.02 -15.78
CA GLU A 144 -26.73 -14.12 -15.81
C GLU A 144 -26.58 -14.68 -17.23
N HIS A 145 -25.36 -15.13 -17.56
CA HIS A 145 -25.00 -15.66 -18.88
C HIS A 145 -25.20 -14.68 -20.06
N THR A 146 -25.40 -13.38 -19.80
CA THR A 146 -25.47 -12.35 -20.83
C THR A 146 -24.21 -11.48 -20.82
N ARG A 147 -23.68 -11.23 -22.01
CA ARG A 147 -22.45 -10.46 -22.23
C ARG A 147 -22.73 -9.35 -23.23
N VAL A 148 -22.34 -8.14 -22.88
CA VAL A 148 -22.55 -6.95 -23.70
C VAL A 148 -21.21 -6.33 -24.02
N ILE A 149 -20.95 -6.01 -25.29
CA ILE A 149 -19.65 -5.53 -25.75
C ILE A 149 -19.86 -4.32 -26.66
N SER A 150 -19.26 -3.20 -26.30
CA SER A 150 -19.06 -2.08 -27.20
C SER A 150 -17.65 -2.13 -27.77
N GLN A 151 -17.54 -2.32 -29.08
CA GLN A 151 -16.28 -2.48 -29.79
C GLN A 151 -16.02 -1.28 -30.69
N LEU A 152 -14.91 -0.59 -30.46
CA LEU A 152 -14.42 0.51 -31.28
C LEU A 152 -13.17 0.07 -32.05
N ALA A 153 -13.35 -0.35 -33.29
CA ALA A 153 -12.27 -0.83 -34.14
C ALA A 153 -11.66 0.31 -34.96
N LEU A 154 -10.32 0.40 -35.01
CA LEU A 154 -9.56 1.57 -35.45
C LEU A 154 -8.46 1.22 -36.47
N VAL A 155 -8.28 2.11 -37.44
CA VAL A 155 -7.17 2.15 -38.41
C VAL A 155 -6.81 3.61 -38.67
N PRO A 156 -5.51 4.01 -38.75
CA PRO A 156 -5.14 5.40 -38.98
C PRO A 156 -5.71 5.95 -40.29
N ALA A 157 -6.28 7.16 -40.24
CA ALA A 157 -6.74 7.84 -41.43
C ALA A 157 -5.54 8.35 -42.26
N PRO A 158 -5.70 8.56 -43.59
CA PRO A 158 -4.66 9.19 -44.39
C PRO A 158 -4.31 10.59 -43.84
N PRO A 159 -3.03 11.02 -43.85
CA PRO A 159 -2.64 12.36 -43.38
C PRO A 159 -3.41 13.51 -44.05
N ALA A 160 -3.84 13.31 -45.30
CA ALA A 160 -4.61 14.26 -46.08
C ALA A 160 -6.14 14.12 -45.91
N TRP A 161 -6.64 13.43 -44.88
CA TRP A 161 -8.07 13.15 -44.71
C TRP A 161 -8.93 14.42 -44.69
N SER A 162 -8.41 15.51 -44.12
CA SER A 162 -9.14 16.75 -43.90
C SER A 162 -9.11 17.72 -45.09
N ARG A 163 -8.28 17.47 -46.13
CA ARG A 163 -8.10 18.39 -47.28
C ARG A 163 -9.39 18.75 -48.01
N ARG A 164 -10.34 17.81 -48.12
CA ARG A 164 -11.62 18.03 -48.82
C ARG A 164 -12.51 19.05 -48.08
N ASP A 165 -12.43 19.06 -46.76
CA ASP A 165 -13.28 19.88 -45.90
C ASP A 165 -12.53 21.08 -45.30
N ALA A 166 -11.21 21.17 -45.46
CA ALA A 166 -10.39 22.26 -44.95
C ALA A 166 -10.86 23.66 -45.41
N ARG A 167 -11.39 23.77 -46.64
CA ARG A 167 -11.97 25.05 -47.12
C ARG A 167 -13.17 25.50 -46.29
N LYS A 168 -13.95 24.56 -45.76
CA LYS A 168 -15.12 24.85 -44.91
C LYS A 168 -14.72 25.40 -43.53
N ALA A 169 -13.48 25.19 -43.09
CA ALA A 169 -12.98 25.80 -41.86
C ALA A 169 -12.75 27.33 -42.01
N ILE A 170 -12.59 27.83 -43.24
CA ILE A 170 -12.22 29.21 -43.53
C ILE A 170 -13.40 29.98 -44.13
N GLU A 171 -14.15 29.35 -45.03
CA GLU A 171 -15.30 29.99 -45.68
C GLU A 171 -16.52 30.03 -44.74
N SER A 172 -16.92 31.24 -44.33
CA SER A 172 -18.20 31.47 -43.64
C SER A 172 -19.37 31.10 -44.57
N PRO A 173 -20.29 30.22 -44.14
CA PRO A 173 -21.46 29.86 -44.95
C PRO A 173 -22.33 31.09 -45.28
N LEU A 174 -22.33 32.09 -44.40
CA LEU A 174 -23.10 33.33 -44.53
C LEU A 174 -22.44 34.37 -45.45
N ASP A 175 -21.15 34.27 -45.78
CA ASP A 175 -20.50 35.28 -46.63
C ASP A 175 -20.97 35.19 -48.09
N LYS A 176 -21.34 33.98 -48.54
CA LYS A 176 -21.94 33.80 -49.86
C LYS A 176 -23.35 34.37 -49.92
N GLU A 177 -24.13 34.20 -48.84
CA GLU A 177 -25.46 34.79 -48.71
C GLU A 177 -25.40 36.30 -48.55
N ARG A 178 -24.51 36.85 -47.70
CA ARG A 178 -24.31 38.30 -47.58
C ARG A 178 -23.85 38.93 -48.88
N ARG A 179 -22.93 38.30 -49.63
CA ARG A 179 -22.53 38.79 -50.95
C ARG A 179 -23.67 38.74 -51.95
N ALA A 180 -24.47 37.66 -51.96
CA ALA A 180 -25.66 37.58 -52.81
C ALA A 180 -26.69 38.66 -52.42
N MET A 181 -26.95 38.85 -51.14
CA MET A 181 -27.85 39.88 -50.61
C MET A 181 -27.33 41.29 -50.85
N GLN A 182 -26.01 41.52 -50.81
CA GLN A 182 -25.39 42.81 -51.14
C GLN A 182 -25.46 43.11 -52.63
N ILE A 183 -25.27 42.10 -53.48
CA ILE A 183 -25.47 42.21 -54.93
C ILE A 183 -26.94 42.49 -55.22
N GLU A 184 -27.86 41.76 -54.58
CA GLU A 184 -29.31 41.93 -54.72
C GLU A 184 -29.79 43.30 -54.19
N MET A 185 -29.26 43.79 -53.06
CA MET A 185 -29.53 45.13 -52.55
C MET A 185 -28.89 46.23 -53.41
N ALA A 186 -27.74 45.97 -54.05
CA ALA A 186 -27.14 46.89 -55.00
C ALA A 186 -27.97 46.97 -56.29
N GLU A 187 -28.50 45.85 -56.78
CA GLU A 187 -29.43 45.78 -57.90
C GLU A 187 -30.78 46.43 -57.58
N MET A 188 -31.34 46.21 -56.38
CA MET A 188 -32.58 46.86 -55.92
C MET A 188 -32.45 48.38 -55.73
N ARG A 189 -31.24 48.91 -55.45
CA ARG A 189 -31.01 50.36 -55.40
C ARG A 189 -30.98 51.03 -56.77
N LEU A 190 -30.74 50.26 -57.83
CA LEU A 190 -30.66 50.75 -59.22
C LEU A 190 -32.01 50.75 -59.95
N ASN A 191 -33.02 49.99 -59.47
CA ASN A 191 -34.33 49.91 -60.11
C ASN A 191 -35.45 50.17 -59.10
N ARG A 192 -35.99 51.38 -59.13
CA ARG A 192 -37.03 51.86 -58.21
C ARG A 192 -38.40 51.85 -58.87
N GLU A 193 -38.85 50.69 -59.35
CA GLU A 193 -40.24 50.49 -59.75
C GLU A 193 -40.63 49.02 -59.50
N ALA A 194 -41.84 48.80 -59.01
CA ALA A 194 -42.30 47.53 -58.45
C ALA A 194 -42.18 46.37 -59.45
N VAL A 195 -41.34 45.38 -59.14
CA VAL A 195 -41.18 44.17 -59.97
C VAL A 195 -41.77 42.97 -59.25
N ILE A 196 -42.87 42.46 -59.80
CA ILE A 196 -43.34 41.08 -59.62
C ILE A 196 -42.15 40.16 -59.91
N SER A 197 -41.80 39.28 -58.96
CA SER A 197 -40.57 38.48 -58.97
C SER A 197 -40.19 37.97 -60.37
N THR A 198 -39.01 38.38 -60.84
CA THR A 198 -38.34 37.98 -62.09
C THR A 198 -38.45 36.50 -62.48
N PRO A 199 -38.44 35.49 -61.57
CA PRO A 199 -38.67 34.10 -61.96
C PRO A 199 -40.07 33.81 -62.51
N ILE A 200 -41.12 34.54 -62.07
CA ILE A 200 -42.49 34.36 -62.57
C ILE A 200 -42.59 34.89 -64.00
N ILE A 201 -41.95 36.02 -64.30
CA ILE A 201 -41.94 36.61 -65.64
C ILE A 201 -41.13 35.74 -66.61
N ILE A 202 -39.98 35.22 -66.16
CA ILE A 202 -39.17 34.27 -66.96
C ILE A 202 -39.94 32.97 -67.18
N ALA A 203 -40.63 32.44 -66.18
CA ALA A 203 -41.46 31.24 -66.31
C ALA A 203 -42.66 31.47 -67.25
N LEU A 204 -43.36 32.61 -67.13
CA LEU A 204 -44.45 32.98 -68.04
C LEU A 204 -43.93 33.20 -69.47
N GLY A 205 -42.75 33.81 -69.61
CA GLY A 205 -42.09 34.04 -70.89
C GLY A 205 -41.62 32.75 -71.56
N LEU A 206 -41.08 31.79 -70.81
CA LEU A 206 -40.72 30.46 -71.29
C LEU A 206 -41.96 29.64 -71.67
N LEU A 207 -43.04 29.76 -70.91
CA LEU A 207 -44.31 29.08 -71.20
C LEU A 207 -45.00 29.69 -72.43
N LEU A 208 -44.91 31.01 -72.61
CA LEU A 208 -45.36 31.72 -73.81
C LEU A 208 -44.51 31.35 -75.04
N LEU A 209 -43.18 31.25 -74.90
CA LEU A 209 -42.27 30.82 -75.96
C LEU A 209 -42.52 29.36 -76.36
N LEU A 210 -42.75 28.48 -75.38
CA LEU A 210 -43.11 27.09 -75.62
C LEU A 210 -44.47 26.99 -76.32
N PHE A 211 -45.45 27.80 -75.92
CA PHE A 211 -46.76 27.89 -76.57
C PHE A 211 -46.64 28.41 -78.02
N LEU A 212 -45.84 29.44 -78.25
CA LEU A 212 -45.58 29.98 -79.59
C LEU A 212 -44.82 29.01 -80.49
N ALA A 213 -43.87 28.24 -79.93
CA ALA A 213 -43.12 27.21 -80.65
C ALA A 213 -43.97 25.98 -81.01
N MET A 214 -44.97 25.66 -80.18
CA MET A 214 -45.91 24.55 -80.42
C MET A 214 -47.09 24.95 -81.32
N ARG A 215 -47.37 26.24 -81.51
CA ARG A 215 -48.45 26.76 -82.36
C ARG A 215 -48.47 26.23 -83.80
N PRO A 216 -47.35 26.11 -84.55
CA PRO A 216 -47.36 25.55 -85.90
C PRO A 216 -47.50 24.02 -85.97
N LEU A 217 -47.36 23.32 -84.83
CA LEU A 217 -47.49 21.86 -84.72
C LEU A 217 -48.94 21.41 -84.46
N ILE A 218 -49.88 22.34 -84.29
CA ILE A 218 -51.30 22.07 -84.09
C ILE A 218 -52.00 22.15 -85.46
N PRO A 219 -52.40 21.02 -86.07
CA PRO A 219 -53.12 21.03 -87.34
C PRO A 219 -54.48 21.72 -87.19
N GLY A 220 -54.90 22.53 -88.17
CA GLY A 220 -56.16 23.28 -88.07
C GLY A 220 -57.41 22.42 -87.80
N TRP A 221 -57.41 21.16 -88.24
CA TRP A 221 -58.51 20.20 -88.03
C TRP A 221 -58.71 19.77 -86.57
N THR A 222 -57.74 20.01 -85.67
CA THR A 222 -57.90 19.65 -84.25
C THR A 222 -58.96 20.51 -83.57
N TRP A 223 -59.19 21.73 -84.06
CA TRP A 223 -60.26 22.60 -83.55
C TRP A 223 -61.64 22.07 -83.92
N ASP A 224 -61.80 21.58 -85.15
CA ASP A 224 -63.04 20.95 -85.63
C ASP A 224 -63.30 19.61 -84.91
N MET A 225 -62.25 18.83 -84.63
CA MET A 225 -62.37 17.61 -83.81
C MET A 225 -62.82 17.93 -82.37
N LEU A 226 -62.31 19.02 -81.78
CA LEU A 226 -62.65 19.42 -80.41
C LEU A 226 -64.09 19.91 -80.29
N THR A 227 -64.58 20.64 -81.30
CA THR A 227 -65.98 21.11 -81.36
C THR A 227 -66.94 19.95 -81.60
N ASP A 228 -66.62 19.00 -82.48
CA ASP A 228 -67.42 17.79 -82.71
C ASP A 228 -67.52 16.90 -81.46
N LEU A 229 -66.41 16.78 -80.70
CA LEU A 229 -66.38 16.04 -79.44
C LEU A 229 -67.20 16.75 -78.34
N LEU A 230 -67.15 18.08 -78.27
CA LEU A 230 -67.94 18.89 -77.33
C LEU A 230 -69.45 18.87 -77.63
N LEU A 231 -69.83 18.66 -78.90
CA LEU A 231 -71.21 18.49 -79.36
C LEU A 231 -71.72 17.03 -79.27
N GLY A 232 -70.91 16.12 -78.71
CA GLY A 232 -71.30 14.72 -78.46
C GLY A 232 -71.29 13.82 -79.70
N ARG A 233 -70.65 14.22 -80.79
CA ARG A 233 -70.48 13.40 -82.00
C ARG A 233 -69.13 12.69 -81.96
N VAL A 234 -69.09 11.43 -82.44
CA VAL A 234 -67.82 10.68 -82.53
C VAL A 234 -67.13 11.05 -83.85
N PRO A 235 -65.97 11.75 -83.83
CA PRO A 235 -65.28 12.15 -85.04
C PRO A 235 -64.66 10.92 -85.75
N GLN A 236 -64.92 10.75 -87.04
CA GLN A 236 -64.26 9.73 -87.87
C GLN A 236 -62.90 10.26 -88.35
N LEU A 237 -61.83 9.91 -87.62
CA LEU A 237 -60.48 10.35 -87.93
C LEU A 237 -59.81 9.44 -88.97
N SER A 238 -59.12 10.03 -89.95
CA SER A 238 -58.28 9.27 -90.88
C SER A 238 -57.01 8.76 -90.20
N SER A 239 -56.39 7.71 -90.75
CA SER A 239 -55.16 7.10 -90.21
C SER A 239 -54.02 8.12 -90.02
N GLU A 240 -53.95 9.14 -90.87
CA GLU A 240 -52.98 10.23 -90.77
C GLU A 240 -53.29 11.21 -89.63
N GLN A 241 -54.57 11.52 -89.41
CA GLN A 241 -55.01 12.39 -88.32
C GLN A 241 -54.76 11.74 -86.94
N VAL A 242 -54.95 10.43 -86.83
CA VAL A 242 -54.64 9.67 -85.61
C VAL A 242 -53.15 9.73 -85.28
N LEU A 243 -52.27 9.58 -86.28
CA LEU A 243 -50.82 9.67 -86.07
C LEU A 243 -50.38 11.09 -85.64
N GLN A 244 -50.97 12.13 -86.24
CA GLN A 244 -50.71 13.52 -85.86
C GLN A 244 -51.17 13.83 -84.43
N LEU A 245 -52.32 13.29 -84.00
CA LEU A 245 -52.82 13.45 -82.63
C LEU A 245 -51.88 12.78 -81.61
N ILE A 246 -51.37 11.59 -81.90
CA ILE A 246 -50.42 10.89 -81.02
C ILE A 246 -49.11 11.68 -80.88
N LEU A 247 -48.59 12.22 -81.99
CA LEU A 247 -47.38 13.06 -81.96
C LEU A 247 -47.59 14.35 -81.17
N LEU A 248 -48.76 14.97 -81.29
CA LEU A 248 -49.13 16.17 -80.51
C LEU A 248 -49.17 15.87 -79.01
N ILE A 249 -49.87 14.81 -78.61
CA ILE A 249 -49.98 14.39 -77.20
C ILE A 249 -48.59 14.02 -76.65
N GLY A 250 -47.78 13.30 -77.42
CA GLY A 250 -46.41 12.96 -77.07
C GLY A 250 -45.51 14.20 -76.89
N GLY A 251 -45.64 15.20 -77.77
CA GLY A 251 -44.91 16.46 -77.67
C GLY A 251 -45.27 17.26 -76.42
N ILE A 252 -46.56 17.36 -76.09
CA ILE A 252 -47.05 18.04 -74.87
C ILE A 252 -46.54 17.30 -73.62
N PHE A 253 -46.59 15.97 -73.61
CA PHE A 253 -46.10 15.17 -72.50
C PHE A 253 -44.58 15.35 -72.27
N CYS A 254 -43.80 15.37 -73.35
CA CYS A 254 -42.35 15.67 -73.28
C CYS A 254 -42.07 17.07 -72.74
N ALA A 255 -42.85 18.08 -73.15
CA ALA A 255 -42.69 19.44 -72.67
C ALA A 255 -43.00 19.58 -71.17
N ILE A 256 -44.05 18.90 -70.68
CA ILE A 256 -44.39 18.85 -69.26
C ILE A 256 -43.29 18.14 -68.45
N LEU A 257 -42.76 17.02 -68.93
CA LEU A 257 -41.64 16.32 -68.31
C LEU A 257 -40.38 17.18 -68.25
N LEU A 258 -40.11 17.95 -69.30
CA LEU A 258 -38.96 18.85 -69.37
C LEU A 258 -39.13 20.03 -68.39
N PHE A 259 -40.34 20.59 -68.28
CA PHE A 259 -40.66 21.61 -67.28
C PHE A 259 -40.51 21.09 -65.84
N TRP A 260 -41.00 19.88 -65.55
CA TRP A 260 -40.82 19.23 -64.25
C TRP A 260 -39.36 18.90 -63.96
N GLY A 261 -38.60 18.42 -64.95
CA GLY A 261 -37.17 18.12 -64.83
C GLY A 261 -36.34 19.38 -64.56
N VAL A 262 -36.63 20.49 -65.26
CA VAL A 262 -35.99 21.78 -65.03
C VAL A 262 -36.39 22.36 -63.67
N GLY A 263 -37.66 22.27 -63.28
CA GLY A 263 -38.15 22.69 -61.97
C GLY A 263 -37.48 21.91 -60.82
N ALA A 264 -37.36 20.59 -60.95
CA ALA A 264 -36.65 19.73 -60.00
C ALA A 264 -35.15 20.04 -59.95
N PHE A 265 -34.52 20.33 -61.09
CA PHE A 265 -33.12 20.74 -61.16
C PHE A 265 -32.87 22.08 -60.45
N ILE A 266 -33.74 23.07 -60.67
CA ILE A 266 -33.68 24.38 -60.01
C ILE A 266 -33.91 24.23 -58.50
N GLN A 267 -34.94 23.48 -58.07
CA GLN A 267 -35.16 23.18 -56.64
C GLN A 267 -33.97 22.45 -56.00
N SER A 268 -33.32 21.53 -56.72
CA SER A 268 -32.15 20.82 -56.19
C SER A 268 -30.95 21.74 -55.95
N LYS A 269 -30.83 22.83 -56.72
CA LYS A 269 -29.82 23.88 -56.51
C LYS A 269 -30.18 24.90 -55.43
N LEU A 270 -31.47 25.10 -55.18
CA LEU A 270 -32.01 25.98 -54.12
C LEU A 270 -32.18 25.30 -52.76
N LYS A 271 -32.00 23.97 -52.67
CA LYS A 271 -32.08 23.23 -51.41
C LYS A 271 -31.03 23.77 -50.43
N GLU A 272 -31.51 24.40 -49.37
CA GLU A 272 -30.76 25.13 -48.34
C GLU A 272 -29.40 24.50 -48.02
N ARG A 273 -28.33 25.27 -48.25
CA ARG A 273 -27.00 24.92 -47.75
C ARG A 273 -27.00 25.18 -46.26
N ARG A 274 -27.22 24.14 -45.47
CA ARG A 274 -27.25 24.21 -44.00
C ARG A 274 -26.06 25.01 -43.47
N ALA A 275 -26.34 26.06 -42.70
CA ALA A 275 -25.33 26.80 -41.98
C ALA A 275 -24.54 25.86 -41.08
N TYR A 276 -23.22 25.99 -41.10
CA TYR A 276 -22.31 25.24 -40.25
C TYR A 276 -21.38 26.21 -39.53
N ASP A 277 -20.93 25.84 -38.32
CA ASP A 277 -19.99 26.67 -37.57
C ASP A 277 -18.56 26.42 -38.08
N THR A 278 -17.94 27.45 -38.65
CA THR A 278 -16.56 27.38 -39.18
C THR A 278 -15.54 27.04 -38.10
N ARG A 279 -15.75 27.47 -36.84
CA ARG A 279 -14.83 27.19 -35.73
C ARG A 279 -14.84 25.71 -35.38
N MET A 280 -16.01 25.07 -35.36
CA MET A 280 -16.14 23.64 -35.07
C MET A 280 -15.51 22.78 -36.18
N VAL A 281 -15.67 23.21 -37.44
CA VAL A 281 -15.02 22.53 -38.57
C VAL A 281 -13.50 22.70 -38.50
N ALA A 282 -13.01 23.91 -38.21
CA ALA A 282 -11.59 24.18 -38.02
C ALA A 282 -10.98 23.30 -36.91
N GLN A 283 -11.67 23.17 -35.77
CA GLN A 283 -11.25 22.34 -34.65
C GLN A 283 -11.14 20.85 -35.02
N ARG A 284 -12.06 20.32 -35.82
CA ARG A 284 -12.05 18.90 -36.23
C ARG A 284 -10.98 18.64 -37.29
N VAL A 285 -10.85 19.51 -38.29
CA VAL A 285 -9.94 19.39 -39.44
C VAL A 285 -8.46 19.50 -39.03
N SER A 286 -8.17 20.19 -37.92
CA SER A 286 -6.81 20.37 -37.39
C SER A 286 -6.27 19.17 -36.61
N ARG A 287 -7.11 18.21 -36.21
CA ARG A 287 -6.71 17.05 -35.40
C ARG A 287 -6.40 15.82 -36.28
N MET A 288 -5.61 14.89 -35.75
CA MET A 288 -5.46 13.56 -36.36
C MET A 288 -6.79 12.78 -36.24
N ALA A 289 -7.03 11.84 -37.16
CA ALA A 289 -8.23 11.02 -37.15
C ALA A 289 -7.93 9.55 -37.45
N TYR A 290 -8.84 8.68 -37.01
CA TYR A 290 -8.89 7.27 -37.32
C TYR A 290 -10.11 6.97 -38.19
N LYS A 291 -9.96 6.01 -39.10
CA LYS A 291 -11.10 5.28 -39.64
C LYS A 291 -11.59 4.33 -38.57
N ALA A 292 -12.85 4.50 -38.17
CA ALA A 292 -13.42 3.77 -37.06
C ALA A 292 -14.65 2.96 -37.46
N ARG A 293 -14.94 1.89 -36.72
CA ARG A 293 -16.25 1.22 -36.71
C ARG A 293 -16.64 0.94 -35.27
N LEU A 294 -17.75 1.53 -34.85
CA LEU A 294 -18.33 1.32 -33.52
C LEU A 294 -19.44 0.26 -33.64
N ARG A 295 -19.28 -0.87 -32.96
CA ARG A 295 -20.21 -1.99 -32.99
C ARG A 295 -20.62 -2.38 -31.60
N LEU A 296 -21.91 -2.58 -31.42
CA LEU A 296 -22.51 -3.01 -30.16
C LEU A 296 -22.98 -4.45 -30.32
N TYR A 297 -22.55 -5.32 -29.42
CA TYR A 297 -22.91 -6.73 -29.39
C TYR A 297 -23.61 -7.06 -28.07
N VAL A 298 -24.68 -7.84 -28.16
CA VAL A 298 -25.32 -8.48 -27.01
C VAL A 298 -25.36 -9.97 -27.29
N ILE A 299 -24.64 -10.73 -26.46
CA ILE A 299 -24.47 -12.17 -26.51
C ILE A 299 -25.22 -12.77 -25.32
N GLY A 300 -25.97 -13.82 -25.57
CA GLY A 300 -26.66 -14.56 -24.50
C GLY A 300 -27.03 -15.95 -25.01
N PRO A 301 -27.70 -16.77 -24.18
CA PRO A 301 -28.05 -18.14 -24.54
C PRO A 301 -28.88 -18.21 -25.84
N LYS A 302 -28.74 -19.33 -26.56
CA LYS A 302 -29.44 -19.66 -27.81
C LYS A 302 -30.55 -20.69 -27.58
N GLN A 303 -30.54 -21.38 -26.46
CA GLN A 303 -31.42 -22.48 -26.09
C GLN A 303 -31.79 -22.37 -24.61
N ALA A 304 -33.09 -22.40 -24.32
CA ALA A 304 -33.59 -22.71 -23.00
C ALA A 304 -33.03 -24.07 -22.54
N SER A 305 -32.64 -24.16 -21.28
CA SER A 305 -32.12 -25.36 -20.60
C SER A 305 -32.64 -26.67 -21.19
N TYR A 306 -31.72 -27.56 -21.59
CA TYR A 306 -32.00 -28.93 -22.04
C TYR A 306 -32.65 -29.83 -20.97
N LEU A 307 -33.02 -29.27 -19.83
CA LEU A 307 -33.54 -29.99 -18.67
C LEU A 307 -35.07 -29.94 -18.54
N ASP A 308 -35.78 -29.22 -19.43
CA ASP A 308 -37.24 -29.06 -19.30
C ASP A 308 -38.00 -29.70 -20.48
N ASP A 309 -38.86 -30.67 -20.17
CA ASP A 309 -39.68 -31.49 -21.08
C ASP A 309 -40.86 -30.69 -21.67
N GLY A 310 -40.67 -29.38 -21.85
CA GLY A 310 -41.65 -28.42 -22.30
C GLY A 310 -41.89 -28.50 -23.81
N GLY A 311 -43.17 -28.52 -24.19
CA GLY A 311 -43.63 -28.54 -25.59
C GLY A 311 -43.11 -27.38 -26.46
N LEU A 312 -43.20 -27.58 -27.78
CA LEU A 312 -42.64 -26.71 -28.83
C LEU A 312 -43.03 -25.22 -28.70
N LEU A 313 -44.22 -24.93 -28.16
CA LEU A 313 -44.72 -23.58 -27.88
C LEU A 313 -43.93 -22.86 -26.78
N LYS A 314 -43.59 -23.54 -25.69
CA LYS A 314 -42.82 -22.97 -24.56
C LYS A 314 -41.41 -22.60 -25.01
N ARG A 315 -40.76 -23.48 -25.78
CA ARG A 315 -39.45 -23.26 -26.41
C ARG A 315 -39.45 -22.07 -27.37
N LEU A 316 -40.53 -21.89 -28.14
CA LEU A 316 -40.69 -20.70 -28.98
C LEU A 316 -40.87 -19.45 -28.12
N GLN A 317 -41.76 -19.45 -27.13
CA GLN A 317 -41.97 -18.29 -26.26
C GLN A 317 -40.68 -17.83 -25.55
N GLU A 318 -39.91 -18.76 -24.99
CA GLU A 318 -38.62 -18.49 -24.35
C GLU A 318 -37.61 -17.89 -25.34
N ARG A 319 -37.50 -18.47 -26.55
CA ARG A 319 -36.64 -17.93 -27.61
C ARG A 319 -37.02 -16.51 -28.03
N TRP A 320 -38.31 -16.21 -28.11
CA TRP A 320 -38.79 -14.86 -28.43
C TRP A 320 -38.50 -13.89 -27.28
N LYS A 321 -38.67 -14.32 -26.04
CA LYS A 321 -38.33 -13.55 -24.83
C LYS A 321 -36.85 -13.21 -24.79
N GLU A 322 -35.95 -14.19 -24.92
CA GLU A 322 -34.49 -13.97 -24.95
C GLU A 322 -34.07 -13.05 -26.10
N THR A 323 -34.70 -13.19 -27.28
CA THR A 323 -34.41 -12.34 -28.43
C THR A 323 -34.88 -10.90 -28.21
N ARG A 324 -35.99 -10.71 -27.49
CA ARG A 324 -36.51 -9.39 -27.11
C ARG A 324 -35.61 -8.74 -26.06
N GLU A 325 -35.24 -9.47 -25.01
CA GLU A 325 -34.33 -8.99 -23.96
C GLU A 325 -33.00 -8.52 -24.54
N ARG A 326 -32.37 -9.30 -25.45
CA ARG A 326 -31.14 -8.87 -26.13
C ARG A 326 -31.31 -7.59 -26.95
N LYS A 327 -32.46 -7.40 -27.60
CA LYS A 327 -32.76 -6.17 -28.36
C LYS A 327 -32.98 -4.98 -27.43
N ASP A 328 -33.66 -5.18 -26.30
CA ASP A 328 -33.92 -4.13 -25.33
C ASP A 328 -32.61 -3.64 -24.70
N MET A 329 -31.68 -4.56 -24.37
CA MET A 329 -30.32 -4.19 -23.93
C MET A 329 -29.55 -3.41 -24.99
N LEU A 330 -29.66 -3.81 -26.25
CA LEU A 330 -29.03 -3.10 -27.35
C LEU A 330 -29.60 -1.67 -27.49
N LEU A 331 -30.91 -1.50 -27.28
CA LEU A 331 -31.55 -0.18 -27.28
C LEU A 331 -31.07 0.69 -26.12
N ARG A 332 -30.88 0.11 -24.92
CA ARG A 332 -30.29 0.82 -23.76
C ARG A 332 -28.88 1.33 -24.09
N LEU A 333 -28.04 0.49 -24.69
CA LEU A 333 -26.70 0.92 -25.14
C LEU A 333 -26.77 2.01 -26.22
N ILE A 334 -27.63 1.84 -27.23
CA ILE A 334 -27.79 2.86 -28.29
C ILE A 334 -28.22 4.19 -27.67
N ALA A 335 -29.12 4.16 -26.67
CA ALA A 335 -29.54 5.37 -25.96
C ALA A 335 -28.39 6.01 -25.18
N ALA A 336 -27.53 5.22 -24.53
CA ALA A 336 -26.35 5.73 -23.84
C ALA A 336 -25.37 6.44 -24.78
N TYR A 337 -25.18 5.92 -26.01
CA TYR A 337 -24.35 6.59 -27.02
C TYR A 337 -24.91 7.93 -27.53
N ARG A 338 -26.19 8.25 -27.28
CA ARG A 338 -26.76 9.55 -27.67
C ARG A 338 -26.19 10.72 -26.88
N GLN A 339 -25.58 10.47 -25.71
CA GLN A 339 -24.94 11.54 -24.95
C GLN A 339 -23.78 12.20 -25.71
N PHE A 340 -23.19 11.49 -26.68
CA PHE A 340 -22.13 12.00 -27.56
C PHE A 340 -22.67 12.71 -28.81
N ASP A 341 -23.99 12.68 -29.03
CA ASP A 341 -24.63 13.35 -30.16
C ASP A 341 -24.65 14.87 -29.94
N ARG A 342 -24.47 15.62 -31.03
CA ARG A 342 -24.58 17.08 -31.01
C ARG A 342 -25.71 17.53 -31.93
N ALA A 343 -26.63 18.35 -31.41
CA ALA A 343 -27.79 18.83 -32.16
C ALA A 343 -27.43 19.50 -33.51
N ASN A 344 -26.36 20.30 -33.53
CA ASN A 344 -25.84 20.98 -34.73
C ASN A 344 -24.55 20.33 -35.28
N GLY A 345 -24.26 19.07 -34.92
CA GLY A 345 -23.00 18.39 -35.26
C GLY A 345 -23.21 16.97 -35.79
N ALA A 346 -22.24 16.10 -35.51
CA ALA A 346 -22.37 14.67 -35.79
C ALA A 346 -23.19 13.97 -34.70
N TYR A 347 -23.84 12.88 -35.07
CA TYR A 347 -24.61 12.02 -34.17
C TYR A 347 -24.50 10.56 -34.60
N PHE A 348 -24.86 9.60 -33.75
CA PHE A 348 -24.84 8.18 -34.10
C PHE A 348 -26.20 7.71 -34.63
N GLN A 349 -26.17 6.98 -35.75
CA GLN A 349 -27.33 6.30 -36.32
C GLN A 349 -27.11 4.77 -36.27
N PRO A 350 -28.04 4.00 -35.68
CA PRO A 350 -27.91 2.56 -35.62
C PRO A 350 -28.19 1.91 -36.97
N LYS A 351 -27.25 1.07 -37.44
CA LYS A 351 -27.36 0.26 -38.64
C LYS A 351 -27.33 -1.23 -38.27
N ARG A 352 -28.38 -1.97 -38.65
CA ARG A 352 -28.51 -3.39 -38.30
C ARG A 352 -27.49 -4.26 -39.06
N ILE A 353 -26.83 -5.17 -38.34
CA ILE A 353 -25.92 -6.17 -38.92
C ILE A 353 -26.69 -7.47 -39.18
N ARG A 354 -26.69 -7.95 -40.43
CA ARG A 354 -27.46 -9.17 -40.82
C ARG A 354 -26.81 -10.48 -40.36
N ARG A 355 -25.48 -10.55 -40.24
CA ARG A 355 -24.73 -11.78 -39.87
C ARG A 355 -23.63 -11.48 -38.84
N PRO A 356 -23.99 -11.23 -37.57
CA PRO A 356 -23.04 -10.83 -36.53
C PRO A 356 -21.96 -11.88 -36.23
N GLY A 357 -22.27 -13.18 -36.24
CA GLY A 357 -21.30 -14.24 -35.90
C GLY A 357 -20.04 -14.29 -36.78
N ARG A 358 -20.10 -13.80 -38.03
CA ARG A 358 -18.91 -13.74 -38.91
C ARG A 358 -17.90 -12.66 -38.51
N LEU A 359 -18.29 -11.72 -37.65
CA LEU A 359 -17.45 -10.61 -37.22
C LEU A 359 -16.50 -11.00 -36.09
N PHE A 360 -16.83 -12.01 -35.30
CA PHE A 360 -16.02 -12.44 -34.15
C PHE A 360 -14.59 -12.85 -34.57
N GLN A 361 -14.46 -13.58 -35.67
CA GLN A 361 -13.15 -13.99 -36.22
C GLN A 361 -12.50 -12.96 -37.15
N ARG A 362 -13.24 -11.93 -37.60
CA ARG A 362 -12.84 -11.06 -38.74
C ARG A 362 -13.22 -9.59 -38.55
N TRP A 363 -13.27 -9.13 -37.29
CA TRP A 363 -13.74 -7.80 -36.92
C TRP A 363 -12.96 -6.66 -37.62
N HIS A 364 -11.70 -6.91 -37.98
CA HIS A 364 -10.78 -5.92 -38.53
C HIS A 364 -10.93 -5.68 -40.05
N ARG A 365 -11.52 -6.62 -40.81
CA ARG A 365 -11.42 -6.66 -42.30
C ARG A 365 -12.05 -5.48 -43.03
N ASP A 366 -13.07 -4.86 -42.45
CA ASP A 366 -13.88 -3.79 -43.03
C ASP A 366 -13.61 -2.41 -42.41
N VAL A 367 -12.73 -2.34 -41.40
CA VAL A 367 -12.36 -1.09 -40.70
C VAL A 367 -11.64 -0.13 -41.64
N ALA A 368 -10.65 -0.62 -42.39
CA ALA A 368 -9.89 0.21 -43.35
C ALA A 368 -10.77 0.80 -44.50
N ARG A 369 -11.91 0.17 -44.78
CA ARG A 369 -12.91 0.61 -45.76
C ARG A 369 -13.98 1.54 -45.16
N SER A 370 -13.95 1.76 -43.84
CA SER A 370 -14.88 2.67 -43.19
C SER A 370 -14.74 4.10 -43.73
N GLN A 371 -15.88 4.76 -43.89
CA GLN A 371 -15.96 6.21 -44.19
C GLN A 371 -16.14 7.04 -42.92
N HIS A 372 -16.32 6.38 -41.77
CA HIS A 372 -16.46 7.03 -40.49
C HIS A 372 -15.09 7.44 -39.98
N LEU A 373 -14.89 8.75 -39.84
CA LEU A 373 -13.67 9.35 -39.31
C LEU A 373 -13.93 9.87 -37.90
N LEU A 374 -13.15 9.39 -36.93
CA LEU A 374 -13.14 9.86 -35.55
C LEU A 374 -11.82 10.57 -35.27
N THR A 375 -11.90 11.81 -34.84
CA THR A 375 -10.74 12.55 -34.35
C THR A 375 -10.29 12.00 -33.00
N VAL A 376 -9.03 12.24 -32.66
CA VAL A 376 -8.39 11.72 -31.43
C VAL A 376 -9.12 12.14 -30.15
N ASP A 377 -9.72 13.33 -30.12
CA ASP A 377 -10.50 13.85 -28.99
C ASP A 377 -11.86 13.16 -28.83
N ALA A 378 -12.53 12.91 -29.95
CA ALA A 378 -13.73 12.07 -29.96
C ALA A 378 -13.40 10.64 -29.52
N LEU A 379 -12.24 10.11 -29.94
CA LEU A 379 -11.76 8.80 -29.51
C LEU A 379 -11.51 8.75 -28.00
N ALA A 380 -10.79 9.74 -27.45
CA ALA A 380 -10.53 9.88 -26.03
C ALA A 380 -11.80 10.08 -25.19
N THR A 381 -12.88 10.60 -25.79
CA THR A 381 -14.20 10.76 -25.12
C THR A 381 -15.02 9.46 -25.16
N LEU A 382 -14.87 8.65 -26.21
CA LEU A 382 -15.61 7.40 -26.40
C LEU A 382 -14.97 6.22 -25.65
N TRP A 383 -13.69 6.32 -25.31
CA TRP A 383 -12.95 5.33 -24.54
C TRP A 383 -11.83 5.99 -23.74
N HIS A 384 -11.90 5.83 -22.42
CA HIS A 384 -10.87 6.21 -21.46
C HIS A 384 -11.05 5.42 -20.17
N LEU A 385 -10.01 5.39 -19.33
CA LEU A 385 -10.12 4.79 -18.01
C LEU A 385 -10.86 5.76 -17.06
N PRO A 386 -11.88 5.29 -16.33
CA PRO A 386 -12.70 6.14 -15.47
C PRO A 386 -11.86 6.70 -14.33
N GLN A 387 -12.22 7.90 -13.87
CA GLN A 387 -11.50 8.57 -12.80
C GLN A 387 -11.66 7.87 -11.46
N ALA A 388 -10.66 8.03 -10.61
CA ALA A 388 -10.62 7.53 -9.25
C ALA A 388 -11.87 7.87 -8.44
N ASP A 389 -12.33 9.12 -8.52
CA ASP A 389 -13.48 9.60 -7.75
C ASP A 389 -14.79 8.97 -8.23
N ALA A 390 -14.85 8.56 -9.50
CA ALA A 390 -16.00 7.86 -10.08
C ALA A 390 -15.96 6.34 -9.83
N LEU A 391 -14.79 5.74 -9.55
CA LEU A 391 -14.65 4.28 -9.39
C LEU A 391 -15.54 3.69 -8.27
N PRO A 392 -15.71 4.32 -7.08
CA PRO A 392 -16.62 3.82 -6.05
C PRO A 392 -18.08 3.76 -6.49
N GLU A 393 -18.50 4.67 -7.38
CA GLU A 393 -19.86 4.74 -7.92
C GLU A 393 -20.08 3.72 -9.05
N LEU A 394 -19.00 3.24 -9.66
CA LEU A 394 -19.01 2.28 -10.76
C LEU A 394 -18.98 0.85 -10.22
N SER A 395 -20.16 0.28 -9.99
CA SER A 395 -20.29 -1.13 -9.58
C SER A 395 -19.63 -2.08 -10.57
N LEU A 396 -18.94 -3.11 -10.04
CA LEU A 396 -18.37 -4.23 -10.80
C LEU A 396 -17.21 -3.84 -11.75
N VAL A 397 -16.62 -2.65 -11.62
CA VAL A 397 -15.35 -2.30 -12.27
C VAL A 397 -14.18 -2.75 -11.39
N GLU A 398 -13.39 -3.70 -11.88
CA GLU A 398 -12.14 -4.10 -11.23
C GLU A 398 -11.17 -2.90 -11.24
N HIS A 399 -10.64 -2.53 -10.07
CA HIS A 399 -9.68 -1.45 -9.92
C HIS A 399 -8.65 -1.81 -8.86
N ARG A 400 -7.41 -1.39 -9.08
CA ARG A 400 -6.32 -1.65 -8.14
C ARG A 400 -6.35 -0.62 -7.03
N ARG A 401 -6.33 -1.05 -5.76
CA ARG A 401 -6.48 -0.16 -4.60
C ARG A 401 -5.16 0.39 -4.03
N ALA A 402 -4.05 -0.35 -4.16
CA ALA A 402 -2.71 0.10 -3.77
C ALA A 402 -1.76 0.14 -4.97
N ARG A 403 -0.91 1.17 -5.04
CA ARG A 403 0.14 1.21 -6.06
C ARG A 403 1.15 0.08 -5.89
N THR A 404 1.65 -0.45 -7.00
CA THR A 404 2.81 -1.36 -6.99
C THR A 404 4.02 -0.61 -7.51
N MET A 405 5.20 -1.04 -7.09
CA MET A 405 6.49 -0.54 -7.57
C MET A 405 7.41 -1.70 -7.84
N LEU A 406 8.09 -1.62 -8.98
CA LEU A 406 9.02 -2.65 -9.40
C LEU A 406 10.32 -2.56 -8.59
N LEU A 407 10.85 -3.72 -8.22
CA LEU A 407 12.21 -3.87 -7.72
C LEU A 407 13.20 -3.20 -8.68
N PRO A 408 14.11 -2.33 -8.21
CA PRO A 408 15.10 -1.68 -9.06
C PRO A 408 15.94 -2.70 -9.85
N PRO A 409 16.13 -2.53 -11.18
CA PRO A 409 16.80 -3.54 -12.01
C PRO A 409 18.23 -3.90 -11.57
N ASP A 410 18.98 -2.94 -11.02
CA ASP A 410 20.33 -3.18 -10.49
C ASP A 410 20.28 -4.13 -9.29
N LEU A 411 19.34 -3.89 -8.38
CA LEU A 411 19.12 -4.72 -7.20
C LEU A 411 18.58 -6.09 -7.60
N ALA A 412 17.62 -6.14 -8.53
CA ALA A 412 17.07 -7.39 -9.06
C ALA A 412 18.16 -8.30 -9.63
N ARG A 413 19.10 -7.75 -10.41
CA ARG A 413 20.25 -8.51 -10.94
C ARG A 413 21.17 -9.02 -9.84
N GLN A 414 21.41 -8.21 -8.80
CA GLN A 414 22.25 -8.59 -7.68
C GLN A 414 21.65 -9.76 -6.90
N VAL A 415 20.33 -9.77 -6.65
CA VAL A 415 19.68 -10.79 -5.80
C VAL A 415 19.07 -11.95 -6.59
N ALA A 416 19.13 -11.95 -7.92
CA ALA A 416 18.49 -12.96 -8.77
C ALA A 416 18.98 -14.40 -8.53
N HIS A 417 20.23 -14.57 -8.05
CA HIS A 417 20.82 -15.87 -7.75
C HIS A 417 20.46 -16.39 -6.35
N LEU A 418 19.85 -15.54 -5.52
CA LEU A 418 19.43 -15.90 -4.18
C LEU A 418 18.04 -16.52 -4.20
N ARG A 419 17.72 -17.22 -3.11
CA ARG A 419 16.38 -17.75 -2.92
C ARG A 419 15.37 -16.59 -2.81
N PRO A 420 14.23 -16.64 -3.54
CA PRO A 420 13.24 -15.59 -3.45
C PRO A 420 12.48 -15.66 -2.13
N VAL A 421 12.49 -14.55 -1.38
CA VAL A 421 11.53 -14.26 -0.30
C VAL A 421 10.13 -14.02 -0.86
N GLY A 422 10.09 -13.43 -2.05
CA GLY A 422 8.86 -13.07 -2.74
C GLY A 422 9.15 -12.47 -4.10
N TYR A 423 8.09 -11.93 -4.71
CA TYR A 423 8.14 -11.36 -6.04
C TYR A 423 7.67 -9.91 -6.02
N SER A 424 8.44 -9.04 -6.67
CA SER A 424 8.00 -7.70 -6.99
C SER A 424 7.28 -7.73 -8.33
N GLU A 425 5.98 -7.44 -8.30
CA GLU A 425 5.10 -7.48 -9.45
C GLU A 425 4.62 -6.07 -9.78
N HIS A 426 5.06 -5.55 -10.93
CA HIS A 426 4.64 -4.24 -11.40
C HIS A 426 4.67 -4.17 -12.92
N GLY A 427 3.58 -3.70 -13.50
CA GLY A 427 3.45 -3.48 -14.93
C GLY A 427 3.75 -4.69 -15.82
N GLY A 428 3.30 -5.88 -15.40
CA GLY A 428 3.52 -7.15 -16.10
C GLY A 428 4.90 -7.78 -15.85
N TYR A 429 5.82 -7.06 -15.23
CA TYR A 429 7.10 -7.61 -14.78
C TYR A 429 6.94 -8.29 -13.43
N ARG A 430 7.61 -9.45 -13.29
CA ARG A 430 7.69 -10.22 -12.06
C ARG A 430 9.15 -10.50 -11.76
N LEU A 431 9.71 -9.81 -10.77
CA LEU A 431 11.13 -9.91 -10.41
C LEU A 431 11.27 -10.57 -9.03
N PRO A 432 12.10 -11.63 -8.89
CA PRO A 432 12.35 -12.25 -7.59
C PRO A 432 13.20 -11.32 -6.72
N PHE A 433 12.89 -11.28 -5.43
CA PHE A 433 13.70 -10.60 -4.42
C PHE A 433 14.18 -11.60 -3.38
N GLY A 434 15.49 -11.64 -3.13
CA GLY A 434 16.12 -12.44 -2.08
C GLY A 434 16.92 -11.56 -1.11
N LEU A 435 17.25 -12.09 0.07
CA LEU A 435 18.03 -11.38 1.08
C LEU A 435 19.52 -11.59 0.83
N ASP A 436 20.25 -10.51 0.55
CA ASP A 436 21.70 -10.57 0.45
C ASP A 436 22.37 -10.47 1.82
N SER A 437 23.67 -10.76 1.89
CA SER A 437 24.41 -10.68 3.14
C SER A 437 24.45 -9.27 3.73
N THR A 438 24.26 -8.23 2.91
CA THR A 438 24.25 -6.83 3.36
C THR A 438 22.96 -6.48 4.10
N PHE A 439 21.86 -7.17 3.79
CA PHE A 439 20.59 -7.08 4.50
C PHE A 439 20.78 -7.33 6.00
N PHE A 440 21.53 -8.37 6.36
CA PHE A 440 21.82 -8.78 7.75
C PHE A 440 22.83 -7.92 8.50
N THR A 441 23.07 -6.68 8.03
CA THR A 441 24.07 -5.76 8.60
C THR A 441 23.48 -4.41 9.02
N GLN A 442 22.17 -4.26 8.79
CA GLN A 442 21.42 -3.04 8.95
C GLN A 442 20.14 -3.33 9.72
N HIS A 443 19.84 -2.50 10.70
CA HIS A 443 18.60 -2.66 11.46
C HIS A 443 17.39 -2.43 10.56
N THR A 444 16.37 -3.27 10.78
CA THR A 444 15.15 -3.30 9.99
C THR A 444 13.95 -3.14 10.89
N LEU A 445 13.05 -2.22 10.54
CA LEU A 445 11.71 -2.14 11.13
C LEU A 445 10.72 -2.88 10.22
N ILE A 446 9.97 -3.81 10.81
CA ILE A 446 8.90 -4.57 10.16
C ILE A 446 7.58 -4.17 10.84
N ALA A 447 6.69 -3.49 10.12
CA ALA A 447 5.43 -3.01 10.68
C ALA A 447 4.23 -3.46 9.85
N GLY A 448 3.10 -3.74 10.50
CA GLY A 448 1.89 -4.22 9.85
C GLY A 448 0.86 -4.74 10.85
N LYS A 449 -0.42 -4.76 10.50
CA LYS A 449 -1.46 -5.40 11.31
C LYS A 449 -1.22 -6.91 11.48
N SER A 450 -1.91 -7.52 12.44
CA SER A 450 -1.89 -8.98 12.61
C SER A 450 -2.40 -9.68 11.35
N GLY A 451 -1.81 -10.83 11.00
CA GLY A 451 -2.20 -11.63 9.82
C GLY A 451 -1.68 -11.14 8.46
N GLU A 452 -1.00 -10.00 8.37
CA GLU A 452 -0.61 -9.40 7.08
C GLU A 452 0.64 -10.03 6.41
N GLY A 453 1.33 -10.95 7.08
CA GLY A 453 2.52 -11.64 6.55
C GLY A 453 3.87 -11.24 7.17
N LYS A 454 3.87 -10.46 8.27
CA LYS A 454 5.09 -10.11 9.03
C LYS A 454 5.89 -11.36 9.44
N SER A 455 5.23 -12.31 10.10
CA SER A 455 5.86 -13.54 10.58
C SER A 455 6.44 -14.36 9.42
N THR A 456 5.73 -14.45 8.29
CA THR A 456 6.25 -15.10 7.07
C THR A 456 7.53 -14.43 6.56
N PHE A 457 7.62 -13.10 6.57
CA PHE A 457 8.85 -12.41 6.19
C PHE A 457 9.98 -12.65 7.22
N MET A 458 9.68 -12.67 8.51
CA MET A 458 10.65 -13.00 9.56
C MET A 458 11.14 -14.45 9.49
N GLU A 459 10.30 -15.40 9.08
CA GLU A 459 10.71 -16.79 8.82
C GLU A 459 11.76 -16.85 7.69
N HIS A 460 11.63 -16.05 6.63
CA HIS A 460 12.67 -15.93 5.59
C HIS A 460 13.98 -15.37 6.14
N ILE A 461 13.90 -14.30 6.94
CA ILE A 461 15.06 -13.72 7.61
C ILE A 461 15.75 -14.79 8.46
N ALA A 462 14.99 -15.49 9.30
CA ALA A 462 15.52 -16.54 10.17
C ALA A 462 16.20 -17.65 9.37
N HIS A 463 15.53 -18.20 8.35
CA HIS A 463 16.06 -19.27 7.52
C HIS A 463 17.39 -18.90 6.85
N ASP A 464 17.48 -17.69 6.26
CA ASP A 464 18.70 -17.25 5.59
C ASP A 464 19.78 -16.83 6.60
N ALA A 465 19.42 -16.26 7.75
CA ALA A 465 20.34 -15.96 8.84
C ALA A 465 21.00 -17.23 9.42
N MET A 466 20.25 -18.33 9.58
CA MET A 466 20.78 -19.62 10.04
C MET A 466 21.85 -20.19 9.12
N LYS A 467 21.93 -19.75 7.85
CA LYS A 467 23.02 -20.14 6.94
C LYS A 467 24.29 -19.30 7.15
N LEU A 468 24.14 -18.08 7.66
CA LEU A 468 25.24 -17.15 7.89
C LEU A 468 25.94 -17.36 9.24
N GLY A 469 25.26 -17.95 10.23
CA GLY A 469 25.83 -18.23 11.54
C GLY A 469 24.79 -18.31 12.65
N GLY A 470 25.02 -17.57 13.73
CA GLY A 470 24.11 -17.52 14.87
C GLY A 470 22.86 -16.69 14.60
N LEU A 471 21.79 -16.95 15.35
CA LEU A 471 20.52 -16.24 15.27
C LEU A 471 19.91 -16.21 16.68
N MET A 472 19.26 -15.10 17.04
CA MET A 472 18.40 -15.04 18.23
C MET A 472 17.02 -14.61 17.78
N VAL A 473 16.00 -15.31 18.28
CA VAL A 473 14.60 -14.95 18.08
C VAL A 473 13.98 -14.81 19.46
N ILE A 474 13.37 -13.67 19.74
CA ILE A 474 12.55 -13.48 20.94
C ILE A 474 11.13 -13.29 20.48
N ASP A 475 10.25 -14.18 20.93
CA ASP A 475 8.84 -14.20 20.57
C ASP A 475 7.96 -14.20 21.84
N PRO A 476 7.27 -13.08 22.11
CA PRO A 476 6.31 -12.93 23.20
C PRO A 476 5.14 -13.92 23.15
N HIS A 477 4.67 -14.29 21.96
CA HIS A 477 3.51 -15.16 21.78
C HIS A 477 3.93 -16.62 21.65
N GLY A 478 4.97 -16.88 20.87
CA GLY A 478 5.62 -18.19 20.70
C GLY A 478 5.44 -18.82 19.31
N ASP A 479 4.48 -18.36 18.52
CA ASP A 479 4.15 -18.92 17.19
C ASP A 479 5.31 -18.82 16.20
N LEU A 480 6.05 -17.71 16.19
CA LEU A 480 7.20 -17.51 15.30
C LEU A 480 8.32 -18.49 15.66
N CYS A 481 8.61 -18.68 16.95
CA CYS A 481 9.60 -19.65 17.39
C CYS A 481 9.22 -21.09 16.97
N GLU A 482 7.94 -21.46 17.13
CA GLU A 482 7.44 -22.77 16.69
C GLU A 482 7.55 -22.95 15.17
N HIS A 483 7.17 -21.93 14.39
CA HIS A 483 7.33 -21.99 12.93
C HIS A 483 8.81 -22.11 12.52
N ILE A 484 9.70 -21.41 13.20
CA ILE A 484 11.13 -21.43 12.91
C ILE A 484 11.74 -22.83 13.14
N LEU A 485 11.28 -23.57 14.15
CA LEU A 485 11.73 -24.95 14.38
C LEU A 485 11.51 -25.87 13.17
N HIS A 486 10.44 -25.64 12.40
CA HIS A 486 10.09 -26.45 11.23
C HIS A 486 10.96 -26.18 10.00
N ILE A 487 11.71 -25.07 9.99
CA ILE A 487 12.51 -24.59 8.84
C ILE A 487 14.01 -24.59 9.14
N VAL A 488 14.43 -25.07 10.32
CA VAL A 488 15.84 -25.19 10.67
C VAL A 488 16.52 -26.16 9.69
N PRO A 489 17.63 -25.78 9.03
CA PRO A 489 18.37 -26.71 8.18
C PRO A 489 18.87 -27.92 8.97
N GLU A 490 18.77 -29.13 8.41
CA GLU A 490 19.14 -30.39 9.09
C GLU A 490 20.55 -30.36 9.69
N TYR A 491 21.52 -29.81 8.97
CA TYR A 491 22.92 -29.69 9.42
C TYR A 491 23.12 -28.70 10.58
N ARG A 492 22.14 -27.86 10.90
CA ARG A 492 22.14 -26.92 12.04
C ARG A 492 21.23 -27.37 13.18
N ALA A 493 20.54 -28.50 13.06
CA ALA A 493 19.55 -28.93 14.06
C ALA A 493 20.16 -29.13 15.46
N GLU A 494 21.45 -29.49 15.53
CA GLU A 494 22.21 -29.66 16.79
C GLU A 494 22.65 -28.32 17.43
N ASP A 495 22.54 -27.22 16.69
CA ASP A 495 22.94 -25.88 17.16
C ASP A 495 21.78 -25.08 17.75
N VAL A 496 20.57 -25.65 17.76
CA VAL A 496 19.40 -24.95 18.26
C VAL A 496 19.31 -25.07 19.77
N VAL A 497 19.19 -23.91 20.42
CA VAL A 497 18.86 -23.74 21.83
C VAL A 497 17.44 -23.20 21.89
N PHE A 498 16.49 -24.09 22.10
CA PHE A 498 15.07 -23.74 22.26
C PHE A 498 14.77 -23.54 23.75
N ILE A 499 14.46 -22.30 24.11
CA ILE A 499 14.12 -21.87 25.48
C ILE A 499 12.62 -21.55 25.50
N ASP A 500 11.84 -22.41 26.14
CA ASP A 500 10.39 -22.24 26.32
C ASP A 500 10.06 -21.95 27.78
N LEU A 501 9.56 -20.74 28.06
CA LEU A 501 9.17 -20.34 29.42
C LEU A 501 7.83 -20.95 29.88
N SER A 502 7.07 -21.55 28.95
CA SER A 502 5.79 -22.20 29.22
C SER A 502 5.85 -23.72 29.31
N ASP A 503 7.04 -24.33 29.19
CA ASP A 503 7.18 -25.79 29.31
C ASP A 503 6.77 -26.23 30.75
N PRO A 504 5.76 -27.09 30.90
CA PRO A 504 5.25 -27.49 32.22
C PRO A 504 6.20 -28.46 32.94
N ASP A 505 7.09 -29.13 32.22
CA ASP A 505 7.88 -30.23 32.74
C ASP A 505 9.38 -29.93 32.85
N ALA A 506 9.87 -28.90 32.14
CA ALA A 506 11.26 -28.49 32.17
C ALA A 506 11.42 -26.97 32.30
N ALA A 507 12.45 -26.54 33.04
CA ALA A 507 12.77 -25.13 33.22
C ALA A 507 14.27 -24.89 32.96
N VAL A 508 14.56 -23.84 32.19
CA VAL A 508 15.93 -23.36 32.01
C VAL A 508 16.40 -22.65 33.28
N GLY A 509 17.66 -22.85 33.66
CA GLY A 509 18.29 -22.17 34.79
C GLY A 509 19.11 -20.98 34.31
N LEU A 510 18.86 -19.80 34.87
CA LEU A 510 19.69 -18.61 34.69
C LEU A 510 19.96 -17.99 36.04
N ASN A 511 21.13 -18.28 36.60
CA ASN A 511 21.64 -17.61 37.78
C ASN A 511 22.73 -16.59 37.40
N PRO A 512 22.43 -15.28 37.41
CA PRO A 512 23.43 -14.25 37.14
C PRO A 512 24.61 -14.25 38.12
N LEU A 513 24.46 -14.88 39.29
CA LEU A 513 25.49 -14.99 40.34
C LEU A 513 26.27 -16.31 40.28
N ASP A 514 26.08 -17.10 39.22
CA ASP A 514 26.78 -18.38 39.04
C ASP A 514 28.27 -18.16 38.75
N VAL A 515 29.12 -18.50 39.72
CA VAL A 515 30.57 -18.32 39.61
C VAL A 515 31.22 -19.36 38.70
N THR A 516 30.52 -20.45 38.36
CA THR A 516 31.02 -21.50 37.47
C THR A 516 31.12 -21.03 36.01
N LEU A 517 30.43 -19.94 35.67
CA LEU A 517 30.54 -19.27 34.36
C LEU A 517 31.87 -18.53 34.17
N GLY A 518 32.74 -18.46 35.20
CA GLY A 518 34.06 -17.86 35.12
C GLY A 518 34.07 -16.33 35.02
N ARG A 519 32.94 -15.67 35.32
CA ARG A 519 32.82 -14.21 35.29
C ARG A 519 33.46 -13.58 36.54
N GLY A 520 34.08 -12.42 36.38
CA GLY A 520 34.58 -11.64 37.51
C GLY A 520 33.44 -11.00 38.30
N ARG A 521 33.54 -10.96 39.65
CA ARG A 521 32.53 -10.44 40.58
C ARG A 521 32.00 -9.06 40.19
N ASP A 522 32.89 -8.07 40.11
CA ASP A 522 32.48 -6.67 39.93
C ASP A 522 31.77 -6.46 38.59
N LYS A 523 32.20 -7.19 37.57
CA LYS A 523 31.60 -7.12 36.23
C LYS A 523 30.22 -7.78 36.20
N ALA A 524 30.10 -9.02 36.69
CA ALA A 524 28.82 -9.74 36.75
C ALA A 524 27.75 -8.94 37.49
N ILE A 525 28.13 -8.29 38.59
CA ILE A 525 27.22 -7.48 39.40
C ILE A 525 26.89 -6.15 38.72
N SER A 526 27.88 -5.45 38.16
CA SER A 526 27.64 -4.20 37.42
C SER A 526 26.69 -4.43 36.24
N ASP A 527 26.89 -5.51 35.50
CA ASP A 527 26.07 -5.86 34.33
C ASP A 527 24.64 -6.25 34.72
N LEU A 528 24.48 -7.01 35.81
CA LEU A 528 23.17 -7.30 36.38
C LEU A 528 22.47 -6.03 36.86
N LEU A 529 23.17 -5.15 37.59
CA LEU A 529 22.62 -3.89 38.09
C LEU A 529 22.20 -2.97 36.94
N LYS A 530 23.02 -2.83 35.88
CA LYS A 530 22.63 -2.10 34.68
C LYS A 530 21.36 -2.65 34.06
N THR A 531 21.28 -3.97 33.92
CA THR A 531 20.10 -4.66 33.37
C THR A 531 18.85 -4.37 34.21
N LEU A 532 18.94 -4.50 35.54
CA LEU A 532 17.84 -4.25 36.47
C LEU A 532 17.45 -2.77 36.56
N ALA A 533 18.43 -1.86 36.58
CA ALA A 533 18.21 -0.42 36.56
C ALA A 533 17.46 0.01 35.31
N HIS A 534 17.79 -0.60 34.17
CA HIS A 534 17.15 -0.30 32.91
C HIS A 534 15.70 -0.78 32.85
N ILE A 535 15.45 -2.01 33.33
CA ILE A 535 14.11 -2.58 33.49
C ILE A 535 13.22 -1.73 34.42
N TRP A 536 13.80 -1.12 35.46
CA TRP A 536 13.06 -0.33 36.46
C TRP A 536 13.38 1.17 36.44
N ALA A 537 13.75 1.72 35.28
CA ALA A 537 14.27 3.10 35.14
C ALA A 537 13.44 4.19 35.85
N THR A 538 12.11 4.06 35.88
CA THR A 538 11.19 5.02 36.51
C THR A 538 11.16 4.97 38.05
N SER A 539 11.73 3.92 38.65
CA SER A 539 11.65 3.64 40.09
C SER A 539 12.97 3.12 40.66
N TRP A 540 14.07 3.32 39.93
CA TRP A 540 15.42 3.01 40.36
C TRP A 540 16.04 4.22 41.06
N GLY A 541 16.73 4.01 42.17
CA GLY A 541 17.32 5.11 42.94
C GLY A 541 18.58 4.71 43.69
N PRO A 542 19.43 5.68 44.08
CA PRO A 542 20.77 5.40 44.59
C PRO A 542 20.81 4.52 45.85
N ARG A 543 19.82 4.67 46.75
CA ARG A 543 19.71 3.84 47.96
C ARG A 543 19.35 2.39 47.65
N MET A 544 18.42 2.18 46.71
CA MET A 544 18.04 0.84 46.25
C MET A 544 19.22 0.16 45.54
N GLU A 545 19.89 0.89 44.65
CA GLU A 545 21.06 0.40 43.91
C GLU A 545 22.17 -0.05 44.85
N ASN A 546 22.52 0.78 45.84
CA ASN A 546 23.54 0.43 46.82
C ASN A 546 23.17 -0.83 47.63
N ALA A 547 21.92 -0.95 48.08
CA ALA A 547 21.45 -2.12 48.81
C ALA A 547 21.46 -3.40 47.94
N PHE A 548 21.02 -3.32 46.68
CA PHE A 548 21.14 -4.43 45.72
C PHE A 548 22.60 -4.79 45.47
N GLU A 549 23.45 -3.81 45.19
CA GLU A 549 24.86 -4.03 44.89
C GLU A 549 25.57 -4.77 46.03
N MET A 550 25.41 -4.32 47.26
CA MET A 550 26.08 -4.93 48.41
C MET A 550 25.54 -6.34 48.70
N SER A 551 24.23 -6.55 48.55
CA SER A 551 23.61 -7.88 48.65
C SER A 551 24.17 -8.83 47.60
N LEU A 552 24.18 -8.41 46.33
CA LEU A 552 24.68 -9.22 45.22
C LEU A 552 26.19 -9.50 45.34
N ARG A 553 26.99 -8.52 45.79
CA ARG A 553 28.42 -8.70 46.06
C ARG A 553 28.66 -9.73 47.16
N THR A 554 27.88 -9.67 48.22
CA THR A 554 28.00 -10.59 49.35
C THR A 554 27.61 -12.01 48.93
N LEU A 555 26.50 -12.17 48.21
CA LEU A 555 26.06 -13.47 47.70
C LEU A 555 27.05 -14.06 46.67
N PHE A 556 27.57 -13.25 45.74
CA PHE A 556 28.55 -13.71 44.75
C PHE A 556 29.85 -14.17 45.42
N GLU A 557 30.33 -13.40 46.41
CA GLU A 557 31.52 -13.76 47.16
C GLU A 557 31.33 -15.05 47.97
N ALA A 558 30.15 -15.22 48.57
CA ALA A 558 29.76 -16.46 49.24
C ALA A 558 29.75 -17.65 48.27
N ASN A 559 29.21 -17.48 47.06
CA ASN A 559 29.24 -18.50 46.01
C ASN A 559 30.66 -18.89 45.64
N ARG A 560 31.55 -17.89 45.50
CA ARG A 560 32.97 -18.11 45.21
C ARG A 560 33.63 -18.95 46.29
N VAL A 561 33.39 -18.65 47.56
CA VAL A 561 33.90 -19.42 48.70
C VAL A 561 33.32 -20.84 48.73
N LEU A 562 32.01 -21.00 48.50
CA LEU A 562 31.35 -22.31 48.48
C LEU A 562 31.92 -23.23 47.41
N VAL A 563 32.02 -22.73 46.17
CA VAL A 563 32.56 -23.49 45.03
C VAL A 563 34.06 -23.79 45.23
N ALA A 564 34.82 -22.86 45.82
CA ALA A 564 36.24 -23.08 46.11
C ALA A 564 36.47 -24.13 47.22
N ARG A 565 35.58 -24.21 48.22
CA ARG A 565 35.66 -25.19 49.31
C ARG A 565 35.27 -26.59 48.89
N ASP A 566 34.22 -26.71 48.09
CA ASP A 566 33.72 -27.98 47.56
C ASP A 566 33.39 -27.85 46.07
N PRO A 567 34.33 -28.19 45.17
CA PRO A 567 34.09 -28.08 43.72
C PRO A 567 33.02 -29.04 43.19
N LEU A 568 32.63 -30.08 43.94
CA LEU A 568 31.65 -31.07 43.51
C LEU A 568 30.23 -30.65 43.89
N GLU A 569 30.00 -30.37 45.17
CA GLU A 569 28.67 -29.99 45.67
C GLU A 569 28.46 -28.47 45.76
N GLY A 570 29.52 -27.69 45.93
CA GLY A 570 29.45 -26.22 46.02
C GLY A 570 28.68 -25.55 44.90
N PRO A 571 28.86 -25.94 43.61
CA PRO A 571 28.06 -25.41 42.50
C PRO A 571 26.54 -25.57 42.70
N ARG A 572 26.09 -26.68 43.28
CA ARG A 572 24.66 -26.98 43.54
C ARG A 572 24.12 -26.28 44.79
N GLN A 573 24.98 -25.61 45.54
CA GLN A 573 24.65 -24.91 46.77
C GLN A 573 24.77 -23.39 46.64
N GLN A 574 25.07 -22.89 45.44
CA GLN A 574 25.16 -21.46 45.18
C GLN A 574 23.85 -20.73 45.51
N TYR A 575 24.00 -19.52 46.03
CA TYR A 575 22.95 -18.53 46.21
C TYR A 575 22.58 -17.86 44.89
N THR A 576 21.37 -17.34 44.84
CA THR A 576 20.67 -16.86 43.66
C THR A 576 20.09 -15.46 43.91
N LEU A 577 19.43 -14.89 42.89
CA LEU A 577 18.75 -13.60 43.04
C LEU A 577 17.60 -13.66 44.07
N LEU A 578 17.03 -14.85 44.33
CA LEU A 578 16.00 -15.03 45.36
C LEU A 578 16.54 -14.86 46.78
N ASP A 579 17.85 -15.05 46.99
CA ASP A 579 18.51 -14.96 48.29
C ASP A 579 18.82 -13.51 48.72
N VAL A 580 18.60 -12.52 47.83
CA VAL A 580 18.70 -11.09 48.14
C VAL A 580 17.69 -10.68 49.21
N LEU A 581 16.50 -11.27 49.22
CA LEU A 581 15.50 -10.96 50.23
C LEU A 581 15.88 -11.52 51.63
N PRO A 582 16.22 -12.83 51.77
CA PRO A 582 16.73 -13.39 53.01
C PRO A 582 17.96 -12.66 53.58
N ILE A 583 18.95 -12.27 52.77
CA ILE A 583 20.17 -11.61 53.29
C ILE A 583 19.90 -10.23 53.88
N LEU A 584 18.87 -9.53 53.38
CA LEU A 584 18.48 -8.21 53.88
C LEU A 584 17.51 -8.25 55.08
N THR A 585 16.78 -9.35 55.26
CA THR A 585 15.69 -9.46 56.23
C THR A 585 15.99 -10.39 57.42
N ASN A 586 16.88 -11.37 57.25
CA ASN A 586 17.24 -12.34 58.28
C ASN A 586 18.70 -12.15 58.73
N GLU A 587 18.87 -11.54 59.90
CA GLU A 587 20.19 -11.29 60.50
C GLU A 587 21.03 -12.56 60.67
N ASN A 588 20.41 -13.68 61.07
CA ASN A 588 21.12 -14.95 61.26
C ASN A 588 21.71 -15.46 59.95
N PHE A 589 20.93 -15.38 58.87
CA PHE A 589 21.37 -15.79 57.53
C PHE A 589 22.49 -14.89 57.02
N CYS A 590 22.35 -13.56 57.17
CA CYS A 590 23.37 -12.60 56.80
C CYS A 590 24.69 -12.85 57.54
N HIS A 591 24.64 -12.97 58.87
CA HIS A 591 25.83 -13.24 59.68
C HIS A 591 26.48 -14.60 59.33
N ALA A 592 25.68 -15.64 59.05
CA ALA A 592 26.21 -16.94 58.64
C ALA A 592 26.94 -16.89 57.30
N ILE A 593 26.50 -16.06 56.36
CA ILE A 593 27.18 -15.81 55.10
C ILE A 593 28.45 -14.97 55.32
N LEU A 594 28.34 -13.87 56.05
CA LEU A 594 29.48 -12.97 56.32
C LEU A 594 30.62 -13.66 57.06
N GLN A 595 30.34 -14.64 57.93
CA GLN A 595 31.38 -15.46 58.57
C GLN A 595 32.22 -16.28 57.59
N GLN A 596 31.70 -16.55 56.39
CA GLN A 596 32.40 -17.34 55.37
C GLN A 596 33.24 -16.47 54.43
N ILE A 597 32.98 -15.16 54.39
CA ILE A 597 33.57 -14.20 53.47
C ILE A 597 34.72 -13.43 54.14
N ASP A 598 35.84 -13.35 53.43
CA ASP A 598 37.02 -12.58 53.82
C ASP A 598 37.13 -11.30 52.94
N ASP A 599 36.23 -10.34 53.16
CA ASP A 599 36.19 -9.05 52.47
C ASP A 599 35.82 -7.92 53.44
N ASP A 600 36.84 -7.17 53.90
CA ASP A 600 36.69 -6.05 54.84
C ASP A 600 35.73 -4.97 54.36
N TYR A 601 35.62 -4.76 53.03
CA TYR A 601 34.73 -3.74 52.47
C TYR A 601 33.27 -4.14 52.65
N LEU A 602 32.93 -5.41 52.42
CA LEU A 602 31.58 -5.93 52.67
C LEU A 602 31.25 -5.92 54.16
N HIS A 603 32.18 -6.38 55.02
CA HIS A 603 31.99 -6.32 56.47
C HIS A 603 31.75 -4.89 56.98
N ARG A 604 32.46 -3.90 56.44
CA ARG A 604 32.27 -2.48 56.77
C ARG A 604 30.84 -2.03 56.45
N TRP A 605 30.34 -2.32 55.25
CA TRP A 605 29.00 -1.87 54.86
C TRP A 605 27.92 -2.46 55.78
N TRP A 606 27.99 -3.77 56.06
CA TRP A 606 27.02 -4.41 56.95
C TRP A 606 27.11 -3.87 58.39
N ARG A 607 28.30 -3.84 58.99
CA ARG A 607 28.48 -3.48 60.41
C ARG A 607 28.42 -1.99 60.71
N GLU A 608 28.94 -1.14 59.82
CA GLU A 608 29.04 0.31 60.07
C GLU A 608 27.89 1.10 59.43
N TYR A 609 27.26 0.59 58.37
CA TYR A 609 26.18 1.29 57.67
C TYR A 609 24.80 0.66 57.88
N TYR A 610 24.59 -0.63 57.57
CA TYR A 610 23.24 -1.23 57.53
C TYR A 610 22.71 -1.72 58.90
N GLU A 611 23.51 -2.50 59.65
CA GLU A 611 23.13 -3.03 60.97
C GLU A 611 22.84 -1.94 62.02
N PRO A 612 23.56 -0.80 62.07
CA PRO A 612 23.29 0.26 63.05
C PRO A 612 21.99 1.03 62.81
N LEU A 613 21.36 0.88 61.65
CA LEU A 613 20.10 1.56 61.34
C LEU A 613 18.96 1.01 62.20
N THR A 614 18.00 1.88 62.54
CA THR A 614 16.76 1.43 63.18
C THR A 614 15.96 0.52 62.24
N LEU A 615 15.12 -0.38 62.79
CA LEU A 615 14.27 -1.27 61.98
C LEU A 615 13.40 -0.52 60.96
N MET A 616 12.97 0.71 61.30
CA MET A 616 12.22 1.58 60.38
C MET A 616 13.10 2.05 59.21
N GLN A 617 14.32 2.51 59.50
CA GLN A 617 15.27 2.95 58.46
C GLN A 617 15.75 1.80 57.59
N GLN A 618 16.02 0.62 58.17
CA GLN A 618 16.34 -0.59 57.41
C GLN A 618 15.21 -0.92 56.43
N ARG A 619 13.95 -0.92 56.91
CA ARG A 619 12.77 -1.12 56.06
C ARG A 619 12.66 -0.08 54.94
N GLU A 620 12.95 1.19 55.20
CA GLU A 620 12.95 2.22 54.14
C GLU A 620 14.01 1.96 53.06
N VAL A 621 15.19 1.47 53.45
CA VAL A 621 16.27 1.11 52.51
C VAL A 621 15.89 -0.12 51.68
N ILE A 622 15.32 -1.16 52.31
CA ILE A 622 15.09 -2.45 51.64
C ILE A 622 13.73 -2.57 50.97
N ASN A 623 12.68 -1.88 51.42
CA ASN A 623 11.33 -2.00 50.85
C ASN A 623 11.33 -1.88 49.31
N PRO A 624 12.05 -0.91 48.71
CA PRO A 624 12.15 -0.84 47.25
C PRO A 624 12.77 -2.12 46.65
N VAL A 625 13.84 -2.65 47.24
CA VAL A 625 14.49 -3.92 46.83
C VAL A 625 13.50 -5.08 46.93
N ILE A 626 12.80 -5.23 48.07
CA ILE A 626 11.80 -6.28 48.32
C ILE A 626 10.74 -6.28 47.21
N THR A 627 10.14 -5.12 46.92
CA THR A 627 9.09 -5.01 45.89
C THR A 627 9.57 -5.40 44.49
N LYS A 628 10.87 -5.24 44.19
CA LYS A 628 11.45 -5.64 42.92
C LYS A 628 11.75 -7.14 42.87
N VAL A 629 12.38 -7.68 43.91
CA VAL A 629 12.68 -9.12 44.00
C VAL A 629 11.38 -9.94 44.03
N ALA A 630 10.32 -9.43 44.67
CA ALA A 630 9.00 -10.06 44.70
C ALA A 630 8.40 -10.32 43.31
N LYS A 631 8.79 -9.55 42.28
CA LYS A 631 8.35 -9.79 40.90
C LYS A 631 8.84 -11.14 40.35
N PHE A 632 9.91 -11.69 40.92
CA PHE A 632 10.43 -13.00 40.57
C PHE A 632 9.89 -14.14 41.45
N GLU A 633 8.93 -13.88 42.35
CA GLU A 633 8.32 -14.94 43.19
C GLU A 633 7.30 -15.81 42.43
N SER A 634 6.94 -15.43 41.20
CA SER A 634 6.11 -16.30 40.36
C SER A 634 6.76 -17.68 40.22
N VAL A 635 5.96 -18.74 40.18
CA VAL A 635 6.48 -20.12 40.14
C VAL A 635 7.46 -20.31 38.98
N ILE A 636 7.15 -19.73 37.82
CA ILE A 636 7.98 -19.81 36.62
C ILE A 636 9.27 -19.02 36.79
N ALA A 637 9.21 -17.78 37.29
CA ALA A 637 10.41 -16.98 37.52
C ALA A 637 11.33 -17.64 38.55
N ARG A 638 10.79 -18.14 39.68
CA ARG A 638 11.58 -18.86 40.69
C ARG A 638 12.27 -20.09 40.12
N ARG A 639 11.59 -20.86 39.28
CA ARG A 639 12.19 -22.02 38.60
C ARG A 639 13.31 -21.63 37.65
N ILE A 640 13.32 -20.42 37.10
CA ILE A 640 14.36 -19.97 36.17
C ILE A 640 15.54 -19.36 36.92
N ILE A 641 15.29 -18.36 37.75
CA ILE A 641 16.34 -17.57 38.40
C ILE A 641 16.80 -18.13 39.75
N GLY A 642 16.05 -19.08 40.32
CA GLY A 642 16.34 -19.71 41.61
C GLY A 642 17.12 -21.02 41.51
N GLN A 643 17.52 -21.43 40.30
CA GLN A 643 18.45 -22.55 40.14
C GLN A 643 19.87 -22.09 40.53
N PRO A 644 20.66 -22.87 41.28
CA PRO A 644 22.00 -22.48 41.72
C PRO A 644 23.02 -22.44 40.57
N VAL A 645 22.85 -23.30 39.56
CA VAL A 645 23.70 -23.38 38.37
C VAL A 645 22.90 -22.97 37.15
N SER A 646 23.49 -22.14 36.29
CA SER A 646 22.89 -21.76 35.01
C SER A 646 22.98 -22.92 34.02
N THR A 647 21.87 -23.28 33.39
CA THR A 647 21.85 -24.29 32.31
C THR A 647 22.20 -23.67 30.95
N ILE A 648 22.13 -22.35 30.85
CA ILE A 648 22.47 -21.59 29.64
C ILE A 648 23.70 -20.71 29.86
N ASN A 649 24.60 -20.71 28.87
CA ASN A 649 25.80 -19.87 28.85
C ASN A 649 25.85 -19.09 27.53
N PHE A 650 25.43 -17.82 27.56
CA PHE A 650 25.42 -16.96 26.37
C PHE A 650 26.80 -16.75 25.76
N THR A 651 27.87 -16.72 26.57
CA THR A 651 29.24 -16.54 26.08
C THR A 651 29.61 -17.70 25.15
N GLN A 652 29.38 -18.93 25.60
CA GLN A 652 29.61 -20.13 24.79
C GLN A 652 28.68 -20.18 23.57
N MET A 653 27.39 -19.87 23.74
CA MET A 653 26.41 -19.91 22.64
C MET A 653 26.75 -18.93 21.51
N ILE A 654 27.26 -17.74 21.83
CA ILE A 654 27.72 -16.74 20.85
C ILE A 654 28.99 -17.25 20.14
N GLU A 655 29.96 -17.78 20.88
CA GLU A 655 31.22 -18.31 20.32
C GLU A 655 30.96 -19.49 19.36
N GLU A 656 30.06 -20.39 19.72
CA GLU A 656 29.64 -21.53 18.91
C GLU A 656 28.60 -21.16 17.83
N ARG A 657 28.18 -19.89 17.74
CA ARG A 657 27.22 -19.38 16.76
C ARG A 657 25.88 -20.15 16.77
N LYS A 658 25.37 -20.45 17.95
CA LYS A 658 24.11 -21.20 18.16
C LYS A 658 22.89 -20.44 17.62
N ILE A 659 21.78 -21.17 17.46
CA ILE A 659 20.48 -20.63 17.07
C ILE A 659 19.62 -20.60 18.34
N ILE A 660 19.41 -19.43 18.90
CA ILE A 660 18.69 -19.23 20.16
C ILE A 660 17.25 -18.85 19.83
N LEU A 661 16.30 -19.71 20.19
CA LEU A 661 14.87 -19.47 20.01
C LEU A 661 14.26 -19.30 21.40
N PHE A 662 13.80 -18.09 21.70
CA PHE A 662 13.28 -17.74 23.01
C PHE A 662 11.77 -17.48 22.94
N LYS A 663 11.00 -18.47 23.40
CA LYS A 663 9.54 -18.43 23.49
C LYS A 663 9.14 -17.99 24.89
N LEU A 664 8.61 -16.77 24.99
CA LEU A 664 8.18 -16.19 26.27
C LEU A 664 6.77 -16.63 26.68
N ALA A 665 5.90 -16.95 25.71
CA ALA A 665 4.53 -17.40 25.94
C ALA A 665 3.78 -16.53 26.96
N LYS A 666 3.73 -15.22 26.69
CA LYS A 666 3.20 -14.16 27.56
C LYS A 666 1.83 -14.47 28.17
N GLY A 667 0.95 -15.14 27.42
CA GLY A 667 -0.38 -15.54 27.89
C GLY A 667 -0.38 -16.58 29.02
N VAL A 668 0.65 -17.42 29.10
CA VAL A 668 0.82 -18.46 30.12
C VAL A 668 1.67 -17.95 31.29
N VAL A 669 2.79 -17.29 30.99
CA VAL A 669 3.76 -16.83 31.99
C VAL A 669 3.29 -15.58 32.74
N GLY A 670 2.41 -14.78 32.11
CA GLY A 670 2.01 -13.48 32.58
C GLY A 670 2.86 -12.37 31.96
N ALA A 671 2.20 -11.26 31.61
CA ALA A 671 2.78 -10.16 30.85
C ALA A 671 4.05 -9.58 31.47
N ASP A 672 3.99 -9.25 32.76
CA ASP A 672 5.07 -8.55 33.45
C ASP A 672 6.30 -9.45 33.64
N VAL A 673 6.08 -10.74 33.95
CA VAL A 673 7.17 -11.70 34.17
C VAL A 673 7.85 -12.06 32.84
N ALA A 674 7.06 -12.28 31.78
CA ALA A 674 7.58 -12.54 30.43
C ALA A 674 8.41 -11.35 29.91
N ALA A 675 7.91 -10.12 30.07
CA ALA A 675 8.64 -8.92 29.70
C ALA A 675 9.95 -8.76 30.48
N LEU A 676 9.89 -8.96 31.81
CA LEU A 676 11.04 -8.88 32.72
C LEU A 676 12.13 -9.90 32.36
N LEU A 677 11.77 -11.17 32.18
CA LEU A 677 12.71 -12.23 31.79
C LEU A 677 13.22 -12.00 30.36
N GLY A 678 12.36 -11.60 29.43
CA GLY A 678 12.70 -11.23 28.06
C GLY A 678 13.77 -10.15 27.99
N ALA A 679 13.51 -9.01 28.65
CA ALA A 679 14.43 -7.89 28.74
C ALA A 679 15.74 -8.25 29.44
N SER A 680 15.67 -9.05 30.51
CA SER A 680 16.87 -9.50 31.25
C SER A 680 17.78 -10.37 30.40
N MET A 681 17.20 -11.34 29.67
CA MET A 681 17.95 -12.22 28.77
C MET A 681 18.57 -11.46 27.61
N LEU A 682 17.80 -10.53 27.01
CA LEU A 682 18.33 -9.66 25.96
C LEU A 682 19.46 -8.78 26.49
N GLY A 683 19.31 -8.17 27.68
CA GLY A 683 20.36 -7.36 28.31
C GLY A 683 21.64 -8.15 28.58
N LEU A 684 21.52 -9.34 29.17
CA LEU A 684 22.68 -10.23 29.38
C LEU A 684 23.34 -10.66 28.07
N PHE A 685 22.55 -10.91 27.03
CA PHE A 685 23.06 -11.24 25.70
C PHE A 685 23.81 -10.06 25.07
N GLN A 686 23.27 -8.84 25.18
CA GLN A 686 23.90 -7.60 24.70
C GLN A 686 25.24 -7.36 25.37
N ILE A 687 25.27 -7.43 26.71
CA ILE A 687 26.50 -7.31 27.49
C ILE A 687 27.53 -8.34 26.99
N THR A 688 27.14 -9.60 26.84
CA THR A 688 28.04 -10.66 26.38
C THR A 688 28.60 -10.40 24.97
N LEU A 689 27.79 -9.80 24.08
CA LEU A 689 28.26 -9.37 22.75
C LEU A 689 29.27 -8.22 22.83
N GLU A 690 29.05 -7.24 23.70
CA GLU A 690 29.99 -6.12 23.91
C GLU A 690 31.36 -6.61 24.41
N GLU A 691 31.37 -7.62 25.29
CA GLU A 691 32.61 -8.25 25.78
C GLU A 691 33.43 -8.86 24.65
N GLN A 692 32.76 -9.50 23.68
CA GLN A 692 33.39 -10.11 22.51
C GLN A 692 33.89 -9.05 21.50
N GLY A 693 33.38 -7.81 21.60
CA GLY A 693 33.70 -6.66 20.77
C GLY A 693 35.17 -6.23 20.72
N ILE A 694 35.98 -6.73 21.65
CA ILE A 694 37.43 -6.50 21.74
C ILE A 694 38.18 -7.17 20.56
N LYS A 695 37.57 -8.16 19.89
CA LYS A 695 38.12 -8.85 18.71
C LYS A 695 38.11 -7.93 17.46
N GLN A 696 39.07 -8.15 16.54
CA GLN A 696 39.20 -7.37 15.29
C GLN A 696 37.90 -7.44 14.46
N GLU A 697 37.57 -6.37 13.73
CA GLU A 697 36.29 -6.22 13.01
C GLU A 697 35.97 -7.36 12.01
N ILE A 698 37.01 -8.01 11.47
CA ILE A 698 36.90 -9.15 10.53
C ILE A 698 36.52 -10.46 11.26
N GLU A 699 36.89 -10.59 12.54
CA GLU A 699 36.63 -11.78 13.37
C GLU A 699 35.31 -11.68 14.14
N ARG A 700 34.61 -10.54 14.07
CA ARG A 700 33.36 -10.31 14.79
C ARG A 700 32.24 -11.20 14.24
N VAL A 701 31.67 -12.01 15.14
CA VAL A 701 30.48 -12.80 14.83
C VAL A 701 29.31 -11.82 14.61
N ARG A 702 28.72 -11.86 13.41
CA ARG A 702 27.49 -11.12 13.14
C ARG A 702 26.31 -11.92 13.66
N TYR A 703 25.48 -11.28 14.46
CA TYR A 703 24.39 -11.95 15.15
C TYR A 703 23.05 -11.23 14.85
N PRO A 704 22.28 -11.73 13.87
CA PRO A 704 20.89 -11.35 13.66
C PRO A 704 20.04 -11.62 14.92
N ILE A 705 19.28 -10.61 15.35
CA ILE A 705 18.35 -10.70 16.47
C ILE A 705 16.98 -10.27 15.96
N ILE A 706 16.04 -11.21 15.94
CA ILE A 706 14.65 -10.99 15.56
C ILE A 706 13.83 -10.82 16.83
N LEU A 707 13.18 -9.66 16.97
CA LEU A 707 12.29 -9.37 18.08
C LEU A 707 10.87 -9.22 17.52
N ASP A 708 10.03 -10.24 17.73
CA ASP A 708 8.60 -10.08 17.46
C ASP A 708 7.95 -9.25 18.57
N GLU A 709 7.00 -8.40 18.18
CA GLU A 709 6.39 -7.40 19.05
C GLU A 709 7.35 -6.75 20.06
N PHE A 710 8.45 -6.15 19.55
CA PHE A 710 9.56 -5.71 20.40
C PHE A 710 9.11 -4.79 21.56
N GLN A 711 8.03 -4.04 21.39
CA GLN A 711 7.45 -3.20 22.44
C GLN A 711 7.02 -3.94 23.71
N THR A 712 6.88 -5.26 23.65
CA THR A 712 6.54 -6.09 24.82
C THR A 712 7.71 -6.27 25.77
N LEU A 713 8.95 -6.10 25.29
CA LEU A 713 10.17 -6.10 26.09
C LEU A 713 10.37 -4.71 26.70
N ALA A 714 9.54 -4.41 27.70
CA ALA A 714 9.59 -3.15 28.44
C ALA A 714 10.93 -2.98 29.16
N GLY A 715 11.51 -1.78 29.07
CA GLY A 715 12.79 -1.46 29.71
C GLY A 715 14.00 -2.00 28.96
N VAL A 716 13.99 -2.00 27.61
CA VAL A 716 15.16 -2.18 26.73
C VAL A 716 15.46 -0.85 26.04
N ASP A 717 16.74 -0.45 25.96
CA ASP A 717 17.12 0.86 25.41
C ASP A 717 17.29 0.70 23.91
N TYR A 718 16.20 0.95 23.18
CA TYR A 718 16.19 0.88 21.72
C TYR A 718 17.11 1.92 21.06
N GLY A 719 17.48 2.99 21.77
CA GLY A 719 18.49 3.96 21.32
C GLY A 719 19.91 3.41 21.38
N ALA A 720 20.25 2.72 22.48
CA ALA A 720 21.55 2.05 22.63
C ALA A 720 21.77 0.90 21.63
N LEU A 721 20.69 0.33 21.06
CA LEU A 721 20.80 -0.70 20.01
C LEU A 721 21.57 -0.24 18.76
N ALA A 722 21.59 1.07 18.48
CA ALA A 722 22.39 1.63 17.41
C ALA A 722 23.90 1.44 17.64
N GLU A 723 24.35 1.43 18.90
CA GLU A 723 25.73 1.18 19.28
C GLU A 723 26.08 -0.31 19.17
N LEU A 724 25.12 -1.19 19.44
CA LEU A 724 25.28 -2.65 19.33
C LEU A 724 25.60 -3.14 17.93
N ARG A 725 25.31 -2.34 16.90
CA ARG A 725 25.81 -2.57 15.54
C ARG A 725 27.33 -2.65 15.47
N LYS A 726 28.06 -1.84 16.25
CA LYS A 726 29.54 -1.85 16.32
C LYS A 726 30.06 -3.21 16.80
N TYR A 727 29.26 -3.90 17.61
CA TYR A 727 29.57 -5.20 18.20
C TYR A 727 29.05 -6.40 17.38
N GLY A 728 28.47 -6.17 16.20
CA GLY A 728 28.05 -7.22 15.27
C GLY A 728 26.58 -7.64 15.39
N ALA A 729 25.80 -7.04 16.28
CA ALA A 729 24.36 -7.31 16.38
C ALA A 729 23.57 -6.59 15.29
N THR A 730 22.58 -7.27 14.71
CA THR A 730 21.61 -6.65 13.78
C THR A 730 20.18 -6.97 14.20
N PHE A 731 19.44 -5.93 14.59
CA PHE A 731 18.05 -6.04 15.02
C PHE A 731 17.04 -6.00 13.87
N PHE A 732 16.12 -6.95 13.90
CA PHE A 732 14.89 -6.99 13.10
C PHE A 732 13.72 -6.80 14.06
N LEU A 733 13.18 -5.59 14.08
CA LEU A 733 12.18 -5.15 15.04
C LEU A 733 10.80 -5.25 14.40
N ALA A 734 9.96 -6.15 14.90
CA ALA A 734 8.59 -6.32 14.42
C ALA A 734 7.59 -5.64 15.35
N THR A 735 6.62 -4.93 14.79
CA THR A 735 5.53 -4.30 15.55
C THR A 735 4.21 -4.32 14.81
N GLN A 736 3.11 -4.28 15.57
CA GLN A 736 1.76 -4.28 15.03
C GLN A 736 1.15 -2.88 14.88
N SER A 737 1.56 -1.94 15.73
CA SER A 737 1.02 -0.57 15.80
C SER A 737 2.14 0.39 16.16
N LEU A 738 2.35 1.40 15.31
CA LEU A 738 3.35 2.44 15.53
C LEU A 738 2.82 3.48 16.52
N GLU A 739 1.53 3.76 16.48
CA GLU A 739 0.83 4.58 17.48
C GLU A 739 1.03 4.02 18.89
N TYR A 740 0.91 2.71 19.08
CA TYR A 740 1.14 2.10 20.39
C TYR A 740 2.56 2.36 20.91
N LEU A 741 3.57 2.38 20.02
CA LEU A 741 4.94 2.75 20.41
C LEU A 741 5.01 4.18 20.92
N GLN A 742 4.34 5.12 20.26
CA GLN A 742 4.32 6.52 20.66
C GLN A 742 3.56 6.76 21.96
N ASN A 743 2.51 5.97 22.21
CA ASN A 743 1.74 6.01 23.46
C ASN A 743 2.53 5.43 24.64
N LEU A 744 3.38 4.43 24.41
CA LEU A 744 4.31 3.90 25.41
C LEU A 744 5.40 4.92 25.75
N ASP A 745 6.06 5.47 24.73
CA ASP A 745 7.04 6.54 24.84
C ASP A 745 7.04 7.38 23.56
N PRO A 746 6.69 8.68 23.62
CA PRO A 746 6.67 9.56 22.46
C PRO A 746 7.98 9.64 21.68
N LEU A 747 9.12 9.34 22.32
CA LEU A 747 10.46 9.36 21.72
C LEU A 747 10.87 8.02 21.10
N LEU A 748 10.18 6.92 21.41
CA LEU A 748 10.58 5.58 20.98
C LEU A 748 10.55 5.42 19.46
N LEU A 749 9.42 5.73 18.81
CA LEU A 749 9.30 5.59 17.36
C LEU A 749 10.30 6.49 16.59
N PRO A 750 10.45 7.80 16.91
CA PRO A 750 11.49 8.63 16.31
C PRO A 750 12.90 8.05 16.48
N THR A 751 13.22 7.51 17.66
CA THR A 751 14.53 6.91 17.97
C THR A 751 14.77 5.65 17.14
N VAL A 752 13.76 4.79 17.00
CA VAL A 752 13.86 3.59 16.15
C VAL A 752 14.04 4.00 14.69
N LEU A 753 13.21 4.92 14.17
CA LEU A 753 13.28 5.38 12.78
C LEU A 753 14.61 6.06 12.43
N ALA A 754 15.24 6.76 13.37
CA ALA A 754 16.56 7.37 13.18
C ALA A 754 17.68 6.33 13.02
N ASN A 755 17.51 5.12 13.58
CA ASN A 755 18.54 4.09 13.66
C ASN A 755 18.34 2.90 12.71
N VAL A 756 17.12 2.72 12.16
CA VAL A 756 16.86 1.71 11.12
C VAL A 756 17.18 2.26 9.72
N LYS A 757 17.83 1.44 8.90
CA LYS A 757 18.12 1.78 7.49
C LYS A 757 17.19 1.08 6.51
N GLN A 758 16.41 0.14 7.01
CA GLN A 758 15.53 -0.72 6.23
C GLN A 758 14.13 -0.71 6.85
N LEU A 759 13.13 -0.61 5.97
CA LEU A 759 11.71 -0.61 6.33
C LEU A 759 11.00 -1.67 5.51
N VAL A 760 10.21 -2.49 6.17
CA VAL A 760 9.31 -3.48 5.55
C VAL A 760 7.93 -3.26 6.12
N ILE A 761 7.06 -2.63 5.34
CA ILE A 761 5.79 -2.10 5.81
C ILE A 761 4.64 -2.79 5.08
N PHE A 762 3.87 -3.57 5.82
CA PHE A 762 2.64 -4.22 5.37
C PHE A 762 1.44 -3.28 5.56
N ASN A 763 0.22 -3.80 5.42
CA ASN A 763 -1.00 -3.06 5.71
C ASN A 763 -0.97 -2.47 7.14
N LEU A 764 -1.25 -1.18 7.27
CA LEU A 764 -1.24 -0.43 8.53
C LEU A 764 -2.61 0.21 8.83
N SER A 765 -2.79 0.72 10.05
CA SER A 765 -3.94 1.58 10.38
C SER A 765 -3.82 2.94 9.69
N ALA A 766 -4.90 3.73 9.65
CA ALA A 766 -4.86 5.06 9.02
C ALA A 766 -3.86 6.01 9.69
N GLN A 767 -3.77 5.96 11.02
CA GLN A 767 -2.86 6.79 11.81
C GLN A 767 -1.40 6.34 11.65
N ASP A 768 -1.15 5.03 11.64
CA ASP A 768 0.19 4.49 11.37
C ASP A 768 0.65 4.80 9.92
N ALA A 769 -0.28 4.73 8.95
CA ALA A 769 -0.01 5.09 7.55
C ALA A 769 0.35 6.58 7.40
N GLU A 770 -0.29 7.48 8.16
CA GLU A 770 0.07 8.91 8.22
C GLU A 770 1.51 9.13 8.67
N THR A 771 2.02 8.27 9.54
CA THR A 771 3.39 8.37 10.04
C THR A 771 4.41 7.87 9.02
N MET A 772 4.06 6.82 8.25
CA MET A 772 5.02 6.13 7.38
C MET A 772 5.03 6.58 5.91
N TYR A 773 3.97 7.22 5.42
CA TYR A 773 3.84 7.51 3.98
C TYR A 773 5.02 8.32 3.42
N ARG A 774 5.52 9.31 4.16
CA ARG A 774 6.70 10.12 3.77
C ARG A 774 7.98 9.30 3.75
N GLU A 775 8.18 8.44 4.73
CA GLU A 775 9.38 7.59 4.82
C GLU A 775 9.46 6.56 3.70
N LEU A 776 8.32 6.10 3.20
CA LEU A 776 8.26 5.20 2.05
C LEU A 776 8.20 5.96 0.70
N GLY A 777 7.93 7.26 0.74
CA GLY A 777 7.60 8.05 -0.45
C GLY A 777 6.28 7.61 -1.09
N VAL A 778 5.36 7.05 -0.29
CA VAL A 778 4.03 6.54 -0.70
C VAL A 778 2.86 7.38 -0.28
N GLU A 779 1.67 7.17 -0.87
CA GLU A 779 0.45 7.80 -0.37
C GLU A 779 -0.12 6.95 0.77
N ARG A 780 -0.97 7.56 1.61
CA ARG A 780 -1.55 6.88 2.78
C ARG A 780 -2.47 5.73 2.36
N ASP A 781 -3.32 6.00 1.37
CA ASP A 781 -4.27 5.02 0.82
C ASP A 781 -3.56 3.80 0.23
N ASP A 782 -2.34 3.98 -0.28
CA ASP A 782 -1.54 2.89 -0.82
C ASP A 782 -1.14 1.88 0.25
N ILE A 783 -0.89 2.33 1.50
CA ILE A 783 -0.54 1.48 2.62
C ILE A 783 -1.80 0.81 3.19
N LEU A 784 -2.90 1.57 3.27
CA LEU A 784 -4.19 1.09 3.78
C LEU A 784 -4.81 -0.02 2.93
N ASN A 785 -4.53 -0.01 1.63
CA ASN A 785 -5.09 -0.94 0.67
C ASN A 785 -4.10 -2.02 0.20
N LEU A 786 -2.97 -2.21 0.89
CA LEU A 786 -2.07 -3.32 0.60
C LEU A 786 -2.81 -4.65 0.79
N ASP A 787 -2.66 -5.53 -0.19
CA ASP A 787 -3.16 -6.91 -0.12
C ASP A 787 -2.38 -7.72 0.93
N MET A 788 -3.00 -8.76 1.48
CA MET A 788 -2.34 -9.69 2.41
C MET A 788 -1.04 -10.24 1.81
N HIS A 789 -0.02 -10.41 2.66
CA HIS A 789 1.33 -10.81 2.29
C HIS A 789 2.05 -9.87 1.32
N THR A 790 1.53 -8.66 1.10
CA THR A 790 2.18 -7.63 0.27
C THR A 790 2.70 -6.51 1.17
N CYS A 791 3.94 -6.10 0.94
CA CYS A 791 4.59 -5.03 1.69
C CYS A 791 5.33 -4.06 0.78
N TYR A 792 5.53 -2.84 1.28
CA TYR A 792 6.55 -1.94 0.76
C TYR A 792 7.88 -2.20 1.44
N VAL A 793 8.91 -2.38 0.62
CA VAL A 793 10.28 -2.55 1.08
C VAL A 793 11.09 -1.35 0.66
N ARG A 794 11.74 -0.73 1.65
CA ARG A 794 12.75 0.31 1.45
C ARG A 794 14.03 -0.12 2.13
N LEU A 795 15.10 -0.31 1.37
CA LEU A 795 16.36 -0.80 1.89
C LEU A 795 17.55 0.00 1.37
N SER A 796 18.72 -0.20 1.99
CA SER A 796 19.98 0.35 1.52
C SER A 796 20.87 -0.78 1.00
N ALA A 797 21.09 -0.80 -0.31
CA ALA A 797 21.94 -1.77 -1.01
C ALA A 797 22.81 -1.04 -2.03
N LEU A 798 23.91 -1.66 -2.47
CA LEU A 798 24.87 -1.02 -3.40
C LEU A 798 25.39 0.34 -2.89
N GLN A 799 25.59 0.46 -1.56
CA GLN A 799 26.03 1.68 -0.88
C GLN A 799 25.13 2.93 -1.10
N LYS A 800 23.89 2.74 -1.60
CA LYS A 800 22.91 3.81 -1.80
C LYS A 800 21.54 3.44 -1.23
N ARG A 801 20.73 4.44 -0.88
CA ARG A 801 19.33 4.22 -0.50
C ARG A 801 18.56 3.88 -1.77
N GLN A 802 17.95 2.69 -1.81
CA GLN A 802 17.17 2.25 -2.96
C GLN A 802 15.78 2.91 -2.94
N PRO A 803 15.15 3.14 -4.10
CA PRO A 803 13.75 3.53 -4.13
C PRO A 803 12.89 2.38 -3.56
N THR A 804 11.77 2.75 -2.95
CA THR A 804 10.80 1.81 -2.39
C THR A 804 10.22 0.94 -3.50
N PHE A 805 10.04 -0.35 -3.23
CA PHE A 805 9.37 -1.28 -4.13
C PHE A 805 8.30 -2.08 -3.37
N SER A 806 7.30 -2.60 -4.09
CA SER A 806 6.32 -3.52 -3.53
C SER A 806 6.79 -4.96 -3.68
N LEU A 807 6.59 -5.76 -2.65
CA LEU A 807 6.98 -7.16 -2.58
C LEU A 807 5.80 -8.00 -2.11
N LYS A 808 5.43 -9.01 -2.88
CA LYS A 808 4.50 -10.06 -2.45
C LYS A 808 5.30 -11.22 -1.87
N VAL A 809 5.27 -11.34 -0.55
CA VAL A 809 5.99 -12.36 0.22
C VAL A 809 5.34 -13.72 -0.03
N THR A 810 6.14 -14.74 -0.29
CA THR A 810 5.67 -16.12 -0.51
C THR A 810 6.05 -16.96 0.71
N PRO A 811 5.17 -17.83 1.25
CA PRO A 811 5.54 -18.68 2.37
C PRO A 811 6.67 -19.66 2.04
N LEU A 812 7.34 -20.17 3.07
CA LEU A 812 8.34 -21.23 2.93
C LEU A 812 7.64 -22.58 2.73
N ASP A 813 7.92 -23.27 1.62
CA ASP A 813 7.39 -24.63 1.35
C ASP A 813 8.11 -25.74 2.16
N ILE A 814 8.93 -25.37 3.13
CA ILE A 814 9.70 -26.30 3.96
C ILE A 814 9.01 -26.38 5.31
N ARG A 815 8.55 -27.57 5.70
CA ARG A 815 8.10 -27.84 7.07
C ARG A 815 8.48 -29.26 7.47
N ASN A 816 9.40 -29.38 8.42
CA ASN A 816 9.82 -30.67 8.98
C ASN A 816 9.35 -30.81 10.44
N VAL A 817 8.20 -31.46 10.63
CA VAL A 817 7.57 -31.64 11.95
C VAL A 817 8.40 -32.58 12.83
N GLU A 818 8.91 -33.67 12.27
CA GLU A 818 9.70 -34.67 13.01
C GLU A 818 11.01 -34.07 13.53
N GLN A 819 11.69 -33.27 12.70
CA GLN A 819 12.90 -32.56 13.09
C GLN A 819 12.62 -31.53 14.18
N ALA A 820 11.51 -30.79 14.11
CA ALA A 820 11.13 -29.81 15.13
C ALA A 820 10.97 -30.46 16.52
N GLU A 821 10.27 -31.60 16.60
CA GLU A 821 10.13 -32.38 17.85
C GLU A 821 11.47 -32.94 18.36
N SER A 822 12.32 -33.41 17.44
CA SER A 822 13.67 -33.88 17.77
C SER A 822 14.56 -32.76 18.32
N ILE A 823 14.49 -31.56 17.74
CA ILE A 823 15.17 -30.36 18.25
C ILE A 823 14.67 -30.02 19.66
N ARG A 824 13.35 -29.98 19.86
CA ARG A 824 12.74 -29.66 21.16
C ARG A 824 13.22 -30.63 22.25
N THR A 825 13.15 -31.92 21.96
CA THR A 825 13.57 -32.97 22.90
C THR A 825 15.05 -32.87 23.25
N ARG A 826 15.92 -32.69 22.25
CA ARG A 826 17.37 -32.52 22.48
C ARG A 826 17.70 -31.26 23.26
N SER A 827 17.07 -30.13 22.92
CA SER A 827 17.26 -28.86 23.63
C SER A 827 16.85 -28.99 25.09
N ARG A 828 15.69 -29.61 25.36
CA ARG A 828 15.19 -29.85 26.73
C ARG A 828 16.16 -30.70 27.55
N VAL A 829 16.76 -31.75 26.97
CA VAL A 829 17.74 -32.61 27.68
C VAL A 829 19.06 -31.88 27.95
N ARG A 830 19.51 -31.00 27.05
CA ARG A 830 20.82 -30.32 27.15
C ARG A 830 20.79 -29.04 27.97
N TYR A 831 19.73 -28.25 27.86
CA TYR A 831 19.69 -26.86 28.34
C TYR A 831 18.62 -26.60 29.39
N ALA A 832 17.84 -27.61 29.80
CA ALA A 832 16.81 -27.46 30.83
C ALA A 832 16.89 -28.56 31.88
N SER A 833 16.35 -28.26 33.06
CA SER A 833 16.22 -29.17 34.19
C SER A 833 14.77 -29.59 34.35
N SER A 834 14.50 -30.83 34.77
CA SER A 834 13.13 -31.27 35.06
C SER A 834 12.52 -30.45 36.19
N VAL A 835 11.28 -29.99 36.03
CA VAL A 835 10.58 -29.14 37.02
C VAL A 835 10.54 -29.76 38.42
N GLY A 836 10.32 -31.08 38.53
CA GLY A 836 10.31 -31.75 39.84
C GLY A 836 11.65 -31.66 40.59
N LEU A 837 12.77 -31.76 39.85
CA LEU A 837 14.11 -31.59 40.42
C LEU A 837 14.35 -30.14 40.84
N VAL A 838 13.94 -29.18 40.00
CA VAL A 838 14.06 -27.74 40.31
C VAL A 838 13.25 -27.37 41.55
N ASP A 839 12.02 -27.86 41.67
CA ASP A 839 11.17 -27.58 42.82
C ASP A 839 11.75 -28.16 44.12
N GLU A 840 12.38 -29.34 44.07
CA GLU A 840 13.09 -29.91 45.22
C GLU A 840 14.33 -29.08 45.59
N MET A 841 15.11 -28.63 44.60
CA MET A 841 16.26 -27.73 44.82
C MET A 841 15.83 -26.41 45.47
N LEU A 842 14.74 -25.80 45.01
CA LEU A 842 14.18 -24.58 45.59
C LEU A 842 13.72 -24.81 47.04
N ARG A 843 13.12 -25.96 47.33
CA ARG A 843 12.69 -26.35 48.68
C ARG A 843 13.90 -26.52 49.60
N GLU A 844 14.94 -27.21 49.15
CA GLU A 844 16.18 -27.38 49.90
C GLU A 844 16.87 -26.04 50.16
N ALA A 845 16.97 -25.16 49.15
CA ALA A 845 17.53 -23.82 49.30
C ALA A 845 16.77 -23.00 50.36
N MET A 846 15.43 -23.03 50.32
CA MET A 846 14.60 -22.34 51.31
C MET A 846 14.82 -22.91 52.73
N VAL A 847 14.90 -24.23 52.88
CA VAL A 847 15.17 -24.87 54.16
C VAL A 847 16.56 -24.52 54.69
N ARG A 848 17.58 -24.43 53.82
CA ARG A 848 18.93 -23.97 54.21
C ARG A 848 18.90 -22.54 54.75
N GLY A 849 18.22 -21.63 54.06
CA GLY A 849 18.07 -20.24 54.49
C GLY A 849 17.40 -20.09 55.87
N ILE A 850 16.44 -20.96 56.19
CA ILE A 850 15.75 -20.97 57.49
C ILE A 850 16.61 -21.63 58.59
N ARG A 851 17.37 -22.70 58.27
CA ARG A 851 18.12 -23.50 59.24
C ARG A 851 19.49 -22.92 59.61
N MET A 852 20.02 -21.96 58.85
CA MET A 852 21.28 -21.29 59.19
C MET A 852 21.13 -20.47 60.48
N ALA A 853 21.41 -21.10 61.61
CA ALA A 853 21.68 -20.44 62.88
C ALA A 853 23.20 -20.21 63.00
N PRO A 854 23.65 -19.08 63.58
CA PRO A 854 25.08 -18.82 63.75
C PRO A 854 25.72 -19.91 64.59
N VAL A 855 26.84 -20.46 64.12
CA VAL A 855 27.71 -21.31 64.94
C VAL A 855 28.23 -20.42 66.05
N GLN A 856 27.81 -20.68 67.30
CA GLN A 856 28.39 -19.97 68.44
C GLN A 856 29.90 -20.22 68.44
N PRO A 857 30.75 -19.18 68.50
CA PRO A 857 32.18 -19.40 68.58
C PRO A 857 32.48 -20.22 69.84
N GLU A 858 33.14 -21.36 69.67
CA GLU A 858 33.61 -22.17 70.79
C GLU A 858 34.40 -21.26 71.73
N LYS A 859 33.84 -21.01 72.92
CA LYS A 859 34.56 -20.39 74.03
C LYS A 859 35.75 -21.28 74.36
N LYS A 860 36.94 -20.93 73.84
CA LYS A 860 38.21 -21.47 74.34
C LYS A 860 38.22 -21.30 75.86
N LYS A 861 38.10 -22.41 76.58
CA LYS A 861 38.18 -22.48 78.05
C LYS A 861 39.51 -21.87 78.49
N LYS A 862 39.50 -20.61 78.95
CA LYS A 862 40.58 -20.06 79.78
C LYS A 862 40.55 -20.82 81.11
N LYS A 863 41.63 -21.55 81.40
CA LYS A 863 41.88 -22.18 82.71
C LYS A 863 41.85 -21.11 83.80
N ALA A 864 41.04 -21.35 84.81
CA ALA A 864 41.01 -20.58 86.04
C ALA A 864 42.34 -20.70 86.81
N ARG A 865 42.86 -19.57 87.29
CA ARG A 865 43.75 -19.49 88.46
C ARG A 865 43.08 -18.62 89.52
N GLN A 866 43.21 -19.08 90.75
CA GLN A 866 42.52 -18.69 91.98
C GLN A 866 42.81 -17.25 92.45
N PRO A 867 41.97 -16.71 93.35
CA PRO A 867 42.06 -15.34 93.86
C PRO A 867 42.97 -15.23 95.10
N SER A 868 43.69 -14.12 95.21
CA SER A 868 44.33 -13.67 96.45
C SER A 868 44.14 -12.16 96.65
N GLU A 869 43.95 -11.82 97.93
CA GLU A 869 43.53 -10.57 98.57
C GLU A 869 44.31 -9.26 98.27
N PRO A 870 43.77 -8.09 98.71
CA PRO A 870 44.19 -6.76 98.27
C PRO A 870 45.18 -6.06 99.22
N ALA A 871 46.07 -5.22 98.67
CA ALA A 871 46.65 -4.07 99.40
C ALA A 871 47.32 -3.02 98.49
N ARG A 872 46.81 -1.79 98.60
CA ARG A 872 47.45 -0.44 98.63
C ARG A 872 48.41 0.07 97.51
N GLN A 873 48.01 1.25 97.00
CA GLN A 873 48.74 2.35 96.33
C GLN A 873 49.95 2.89 97.15
N PRO A 874 50.94 3.65 96.60
CA PRO A 874 50.85 4.86 95.72
C PRO A 874 51.79 4.82 94.49
N GLU A 875 51.87 5.76 93.53
CA GLU A 875 51.89 7.24 93.57
C GLU A 875 51.73 7.82 92.14
N ALA A 876 51.38 9.11 92.03
CA ALA A 876 51.03 9.87 90.81
C ALA A 876 52.12 10.90 90.43
N VAL A 877 51.97 11.58 89.26
CA VAL A 877 52.50 12.91 88.78
C VAL A 877 52.57 12.82 87.23
N GLU A 878 52.11 13.72 86.34
CA GLU A 878 51.61 15.12 86.26
C GLU A 878 50.86 15.27 84.89
N SER A 879 49.63 15.82 84.77
CA SER A 879 49.21 17.25 84.61
C SER A 879 49.33 17.84 83.17
N PRO A 880 48.62 18.93 82.78
CA PRO A 880 47.15 19.15 82.78
C PRO A 880 46.60 19.84 81.48
N VAL A 881 45.28 20.02 81.42
CA VAL A 881 44.48 20.79 80.42
C VAL A 881 44.18 22.19 80.96
N ILE A 882 44.30 23.28 80.17
CA ILE A 882 43.54 24.55 80.31
C ILE A 882 43.28 25.24 78.94
N LEU A 883 42.06 25.77 78.81
CA LEU A 883 41.41 26.59 77.76
C LEU A 883 42.06 27.97 77.46
N LEU A 884 41.65 28.64 76.35
CA LEU A 884 41.24 30.08 76.29
C LEU A 884 40.69 30.50 74.88
N PRO A 885 39.94 31.63 74.75
CA PRO A 885 39.04 32.03 73.63
C PRO A 885 39.52 33.33 72.89
N PRO A 886 38.65 34.24 72.35
CA PRO A 886 38.07 34.29 70.99
C PRO A 886 38.36 35.57 70.14
N ALA A 887 37.94 35.54 68.86
CA ALA A 887 37.56 36.58 67.87
C ALA A 887 38.22 37.98 67.79
N THR A 888 38.67 38.39 66.58
CA THR A 888 38.28 39.62 65.82
C THR A 888 39.03 39.75 64.46
N GLU A 889 38.32 40.18 63.40
CA GLU A 889 38.83 40.84 62.16
C GLU A 889 39.39 42.27 62.49
N PRO A 890 40.07 43.09 61.63
CA PRO A 890 39.96 43.20 60.15
C PRO A 890 41.26 43.61 59.37
N VAL A 891 41.09 43.98 58.08
CA VAL A 891 41.80 45.01 57.27
C VAL A 891 42.57 44.54 56.01
N THR A 892 42.37 45.38 54.99
CA THR A 892 42.53 45.40 53.52
C THR A 892 43.94 45.59 52.93
N GLU A 893 44.15 45.02 51.73
CA GLU A 893 44.89 45.50 50.51
C GLU A 893 46.40 45.87 50.58
N PRO A 894 47.12 46.07 49.45
CA PRO A 894 47.07 45.48 48.08
C PRO A 894 48.48 45.08 47.54
N VAL A 895 48.59 44.39 46.41
CA VAL A 895 49.78 44.47 45.51
C VAL A 895 49.35 44.41 44.05
N ALA A 896 49.87 45.36 43.28
CA ALA A 896 49.61 45.61 41.87
C ALA A 896 50.81 45.19 40.98
N GLU A 897 50.55 45.17 39.67
CA GLU A 897 51.47 45.36 38.53
C GLU A 897 52.37 44.15 38.15
N ASP A 898 52.54 43.74 36.87
CA ASP A 898 52.52 44.56 35.66
C ASP A 898 52.56 43.73 34.34
N MET A 899 52.17 44.39 33.24
CA MET A 899 52.61 44.23 31.82
C MET A 899 51.80 43.37 30.80
N GLU A 900 50.92 44.08 30.08
CA GLU A 900 50.53 43.96 28.64
C GLU A 900 51.73 44.29 27.68
N PRO A 901 51.65 44.37 26.30
CA PRO A 901 50.48 44.46 25.38
C PRO A 901 50.57 43.75 24.00
N GLN A 902 49.45 43.76 23.25
CA GLN A 902 49.28 44.21 21.83
C GLN A 902 47.81 43.94 21.37
N GLU A 903 46.96 44.97 21.25
CA GLU A 903 46.53 45.71 20.01
C GLU A 903 45.80 44.82 18.96
N GLU A 904 44.59 45.10 18.43
CA GLU A 904 43.90 46.32 17.97
C GLU A 904 42.35 46.18 18.20
N ALA A 905 41.60 47.16 18.76
CA ALA A 905 40.98 48.35 18.14
C ALA A 905 39.93 48.04 17.02
N ALA A 906 38.70 48.59 16.92
CA ALA A 906 37.92 49.60 17.63
C ALA A 906 36.46 49.60 17.02
N VAL A 907 35.36 49.86 17.76
CA VAL A 907 34.57 51.16 17.79
C VAL A 907 33.57 51.28 16.60
N GLU A 908 32.28 51.67 16.68
CA GLU A 908 31.48 52.37 17.69
C GLU A 908 29.96 52.51 17.31
N LYS A 909 29.17 52.88 18.32
CA LYS A 909 28.04 53.86 18.35
C LYS A 909 26.71 53.57 17.63
N LYS A 910 25.61 53.42 18.39
CA LYS A 910 24.67 54.46 18.92
C LYS A 910 23.62 54.98 17.92
N ARG A 911 22.33 54.85 18.25
CA ARG A 911 21.43 55.87 18.87
C ARG A 911 19.97 55.86 18.33
N LYS A 912 19.04 55.69 19.29
CA LYS A 912 17.87 56.53 19.63
C LYS A 912 16.88 57.04 18.54
N ARG A 913 15.65 56.52 18.68
CA ARG A 913 14.36 57.19 19.06
C ARG A 913 13.66 58.23 18.15
N ARG A 914 12.33 57.99 18.02
CA ARG A 914 11.17 58.92 17.84
C ARG A 914 10.93 59.43 16.41
N LYS A 915 9.71 59.56 15.85
CA LYS A 915 8.35 59.76 16.40
C LYS A 915 7.28 59.68 15.25
N ARG A 916 6.04 59.29 15.61
CA ARG A 916 4.71 59.65 15.03
C ARG A 916 4.37 59.14 13.60
N GLY A 917 3.18 58.62 13.28
CA GLY A 917 1.93 58.41 14.02
C GLY A 917 0.68 58.60 13.14
N LYS A 918 -0.31 57.69 13.25
CA LYS A 918 -1.78 57.72 12.95
C LYS A 918 -2.17 56.40 12.23
N GLY A 919 -3.23 55.66 12.54
CA GLY A 919 -4.30 55.68 13.56
C GLY A 919 -4.72 54.20 13.77
N GLY A 920 -5.29 53.79 14.90
CA GLY A 920 -6.69 53.96 15.27
C GLY A 920 -7.04 52.90 16.33
N LYS A 921 -7.88 53.28 17.29
CA LYS A 921 -8.32 52.58 18.52
C LYS A 921 -8.92 51.18 18.25
N LYS A 922 -8.61 50.14 19.05
CA LYS A 922 -9.26 49.70 20.32
C LYS A 922 -10.77 49.47 20.19
N LYS A 923 -11.43 48.48 20.79
CA LYS A 923 -11.14 47.23 21.53
C LYS A 923 -12.54 46.71 21.95
N ALA A 924 -12.62 45.43 22.31
CA ALA A 924 -13.58 44.81 23.25
C ALA A 924 -14.98 44.36 22.75
N GLU A 925 -15.12 43.02 22.74
CA GLU A 925 -16.06 42.18 23.51
C GLU A 925 -17.58 42.40 23.48
N ALA A 926 -18.26 41.25 23.35
CA ALA A 926 -19.45 40.78 24.08
C ALA A 926 -20.80 40.68 23.32
N LEU A 927 -21.30 39.44 23.32
CA LEU A 927 -22.66 38.97 23.64
C LEU A 927 -23.87 39.24 22.70
N VAL A 928 -24.61 38.12 22.47
CA VAL A 928 -26.09 37.93 22.50
C VAL A 928 -26.88 37.79 21.18
N ALA A 929 -27.46 36.58 21.08
CA ALA A 929 -28.79 36.15 20.59
C ALA A 929 -29.22 36.27 19.12
N ALA A 930 -29.56 35.11 18.54
CA ALA A 930 -30.91 34.62 18.19
C ALA A 930 -30.71 33.21 17.59
N GLY A 931 -31.48 32.15 17.82
CA GLY A 931 -32.89 31.96 18.18
C GLY A 931 -33.49 30.95 17.17
N GLU A 932 -34.29 29.99 17.66
CA GLU A 932 -35.12 28.99 16.92
C GLU A 932 -34.35 27.75 16.39
N GLU A 933 -34.76 26.49 16.58
CA GLU A 933 -35.99 25.85 17.10
C GLU A 933 -35.66 24.40 17.52
N GLU A 934 -36.26 23.93 18.62
CA GLU A 934 -36.33 22.51 19.00
C GLU A 934 -37.48 21.82 18.24
N GLU A 935 -37.22 20.67 17.64
CA GLU A 935 -38.24 19.62 17.52
C GLU A 935 -37.54 18.24 17.50
N SER A 936 -37.80 17.46 18.54
CA SER A 936 -37.72 16.00 18.51
C SER A 936 -39.10 15.48 18.10
N PRO A 937 -39.20 14.27 17.52
CA PRO A 937 -39.63 13.17 18.40
C PRO A 937 -39.08 11.76 18.03
N SER A 938 -38.98 10.94 19.09
CA SER A 938 -39.39 9.51 19.23
C SER A 938 -39.05 8.42 18.19
N GLU A 939 -38.58 7.27 18.73
CA GLU A 939 -38.97 5.86 18.41
C GLU A 939 -38.63 5.32 17.00
N GLU A 940 -38.17 4.09 16.70
CA GLU A 940 -38.08 2.72 17.22
C GLU A 940 -36.95 2.06 16.36
N GLY A 941 -36.07 1.16 16.81
CA GLY A 941 -36.34 -0.27 17.05
C GLY A 941 -35.56 -1.18 16.06
N ALA A 942 -34.97 -2.25 16.59
CA ALA A 942 -34.24 -3.40 15.98
C ALA A 942 -32.71 -3.33 15.92
#